data_AF-A0AA36JEA7-F1
#
_entry.id   AF-A0AA36JEA7-F1
#
_cell.length_a   1.000
_cell.length_b   1.000
_cell.length_c   1.000
_cell.angle_alpha   90.00
_cell.angle_beta   90.00
_cell.angle_gamma   90.00
#
_symmetry.space_group_name_H-M   'P 1'
#
loop_
_entity.id
_entity.type
_entity.pdbx_description
1 polymer ?
#
loop_
_entity_poly.entity_id
_entity_poly.type
_entity_poly.pdbx_seq_one_letter_code
_entity_poly.pdbx_strand_id
1 'polypeptide(L)'
;MPTPAPAAASSGYPGEPKVPKTLKAPEEAAKQALKKAMEQKDAAVLKEALSAALDCQVSGKVVMEAVDLLSVLQAPVSPTSGRSPSQEALMSNNHSVPVGLQISRTCDRLFHAFCHPGELDADACLADWCRRAREATAPEVLQQSVFGLLYPDDIKKFLLSPDNKLWHDIMEKTEKFIQAIAAKEPAGSPPWSLQEMTPEAGNERLKHLKPVIMDHTVREPATNTPFGHTGYMKYLTLQIVREMGMRDIAISGMYYKASYTPETQILEELWARGESMEGLILMFGPGREDRKAGIQAIKDFNVPNAFLDLTLKASARFAQEDFVTSVLDAVRELDKIFLEQGLPENPWRKDDDFNRTPGKGEISLNLVDLMEFLKLKNSSRQPGTAIDDACVQAAMDAEAAKQAAKAFQTWKNDPVFCRRVVAILSEEGRGCANYLDYGVIAHWLRQHFRVEDQFRILVHAHAGDNNTQDAASVEAVLHGADGVWAAVIPQAAQGGHNSSLVFLDNMLQLGNQHVLDDFWLHQAAQSARHCYYLNFNTYDIPEDCPIWGRRVNQLLHTAFSKVSGEEWRKRRGNYYDVWRPDLRASFDNEEYKKLCGKLHKEVRQVRNDNCVTANYRISPLVSDVETWRLRMDELQADLLERRERLGDFPHDVRCLGFALMNANIRANLDERDTLKQLVDIVRRKKLQRATFPEVAAYEKAKQHQGDERMA
;
A
#
# COMPACT_ATOMS: atom_id res chain seq x y z
N MET A 1 47.12 25.34 -37.12
CA MET A 1 46.48 26.61 -37.47
C MET A 1 45.47 26.93 -36.38
N PRO A 2 45.61 28.03 -35.62
CA PRO A 2 44.68 28.35 -34.56
C PRO A 2 43.45 29.08 -35.12
N THR A 3 42.28 28.60 -34.74
CA THR A 3 40.95 29.17 -34.98
C THR A 3 40.73 30.44 -34.12
N PRO A 4 40.09 31.50 -34.65
CA PRO A 4 39.88 32.74 -33.91
C PRO A 4 38.63 32.67 -33.02
N ALA A 5 38.70 33.39 -31.90
CA ALA A 5 37.63 33.61 -30.93
C ALA A 5 36.46 34.45 -31.49
N PRO A 6 35.23 34.30 -30.98
CA PRO A 6 34.13 35.19 -31.35
C PRO A 6 34.09 36.43 -30.45
N ALA A 7 33.91 37.58 -31.11
CA ALA A 7 33.74 38.90 -30.53
C ALA A 7 32.35 39.07 -29.89
N ALA A 8 32.32 39.65 -28.68
CA ALA A 8 31.12 40.10 -28.02
C ALA A 8 30.66 41.45 -28.60
N ALA A 9 29.45 41.49 -29.14
CA ALA A 9 28.78 42.73 -29.54
C ALA A 9 27.71 43.08 -28.48
N SER A 10 27.96 44.14 -27.71
CA SER A 10 26.97 44.76 -26.83
C SER A 10 26.06 45.68 -27.64
N SER A 11 24.79 45.31 -27.80
CA SER A 11 23.76 46.22 -28.29
C SER A 11 23.12 46.93 -27.09
N GLY A 12 23.39 48.23 -26.96
CA GLY A 12 22.69 49.10 -26.02
C GLY A 12 21.31 49.44 -26.56
N TYR A 13 20.26 49.05 -25.83
CA TYR A 13 18.91 49.57 -26.05
C TYR A 13 18.75 50.93 -25.32
N PRO A 14 18.12 51.94 -25.94
CA PRO A 14 17.83 53.21 -25.28
C PRO A 14 16.76 53.00 -24.21
N GLY A 15 17.00 53.57 -23.02
CA GLY A 15 16.10 53.45 -21.87
C GLY A 15 14.70 53.96 -22.15
N GLU A 16 13.70 53.14 -21.85
CA GLU A 16 12.29 53.53 -21.83
C GLU A 16 12.05 54.62 -20.77
N PRO A 17 11.21 55.63 -21.06
CA PRO A 17 10.86 56.65 -20.09
C PRO A 17 9.98 56.04 -18.99
N LYS A 18 10.42 56.18 -17.73
CA LYS A 18 9.62 55.85 -16.55
C LYS A 18 8.40 56.77 -16.49
N VAL A 19 7.25 56.27 -16.94
CA VAL A 19 5.95 56.87 -16.68
C VAL A 19 5.62 56.69 -15.19
N PRO A 20 5.34 57.75 -14.41
CA PRO A 20 4.89 57.60 -13.04
C PRO A 20 3.53 56.89 -13.03
N LYS A 21 3.49 55.63 -12.58
CA LYS A 21 2.23 54.91 -12.32
C LYS A 21 1.54 55.54 -11.11
N THR A 22 0.78 56.61 -11.34
CA THR A 22 -0.34 56.94 -10.47
C THR A 22 -1.43 55.93 -10.80
N LEU A 23 -1.59 54.92 -9.93
CA LEU A 23 -2.75 54.03 -9.98
C LEU A 23 -3.99 54.93 -9.94
N LYS A 24 -4.92 54.74 -10.90
CA LYS A 24 -6.15 55.52 -10.92
C LYS A 24 -6.88 55.22 -9.62
N ALA A 25 -7.35 56.25 -8.90
CA ALA A 25 -8.06 56.11 -7.62
C ALA A 25 -9.14 54.97 -7.58
N PRO A 26 -9.85 54.64 -8.69
CA PRO A 26 -10.75 53.49 -8.73
C PRO A 26 -10.08 52.12 -8.52
N GLU A 27 -8.84 51.92 -8.98
CA GLU A 27 -8.12 50.64 -8.88
C GLU A 27 -7.74 50.30 -7.43
N GLU A 28 -7.21 51.28 -6.68
CA GLU A 28 -6.88 51.07 -5.26
C GLU A 28 -8.13 50.94 -4.38
N ALA A 29 -9.22 51.64 -4.70
CA ALA A 29 -10.50 51.46 -4.02
C ALA A 29 -11.07 50.03 -4.25
N ALA A 30 -11.06 49.54 -5.49
CA ALA A 30 -11.51 48.20 -5.82
C ALA A 30 -10.64 47.11 -5.17
N LYS A 31 -9.31 47.33 -5.12
CA LYS A 31 -8.36 46.45 -4.44
C LYS A 31 -8.57 46.39 -2.92
N GLN A 32 -8.90 47.50 -2.27
CA GLN A 32 -9.25 47.53 -0.85
C GLN A 32 -10.60 46.84 -0.59
N ALA A 33 -11.59 47.05 -1.45
CA ALA A 33 -12.89 46.37 -1.37
C ALA A 33 -12.73 44.85 -1.51
N LEU A 34 -11.88 44.39 -2.44
CA LEU A 34 -11.58 42.97 -2.64
C LEU A 34 -10.96 42.34 -1.39
N LYS A 35 -9.97 43.00 -0.76
CA LYS A 35 -9.36 42.53 0.50
C LYS A 35 -10.39 42.43 1.63
N LYS A 36 -11.24 43.45 1.77
CA LYS A 36 -12.30 43.45 2.79
C LYS A 36 -13.32 42.33 2.56
N ALA A 37 -13.64 42.02 1.31
CA ALA A 37 -14.52 40.89 0.96
C ALA A 37 -13.86 39.54 1.30
N MET A 38 -12.55 39.39 1.08
CA MET A 38 -11.81 38.18 1.47
C MET A 38 -11.83 37.97 2.99
N GLU A 39 -11.77 39.03 3.79
CA GLU A 39 -11.87 38.96 5.26
C GLU A 39 -13.24 38.49 5.75
N GLN A 40 -14.31 38.81 5.01
CA GLN A 40 -15.69 38.44 5.38
C GLN A 40 -16.01 36.97 5.12
N LYS A 41 -15.26 36.28 4.25
CA LYS A 41 -15.45 34.86 3.89
C LYS A 41 -16.88 34.53 3.42
N ASP A 42 -17.57 35.48 2.81
CA ASP A 42 -18.87 35.29 2.18
C ASP A 42 -18.70 35.15 0.66
N ALA A 43 -19.20 34.05 0.09
CA ALA A 43 -19.03 33.72 -1.32
C ALA A 43 -19.67 34.76 -2.26
N ALA A 44 -20.82 35.32 -1.88
CA ALA A 44 -21.54 36.28 -2.71
C ALA A 44 -20.82 37.63 -2.70
N VAL A 45 -20.43 38.12 -1.51
CA VAL A 45 -19.70 39.38 -1.36
C VAL A 45 -18.35 39.33 -2.07
N LEU A 46 -17.62 38.21 -1.93
CA LEU A 46 -16.33 38.02 -2.59
C LEU A 46 -16.46 37.97 -4.12
N LYS A 47 -17.50 37.32 -4.65
CA LYS A 47 -17.77 37.28 -6.09
C LYS A 47 -18.04 38.67 -6.66
N GLU A 48 -18.85 39.47 -5.98
CA GLU A 48 -19.18 40.83 -6.39
C GLU A 48 -17.93 41.73 -6.37
N ALA A 49 -17.16 41.71 -5.28
CA ALA A 49 -15.93 42.49 -5.15
C ALA A 49 -14.87 42.07 -6.18
N LEU A 50 -14.76 40.78 -6.49
CA LEU A 50 -13.85 40.25 -7.51
C LEU A 50 -14.23 40.75 -8.91
N SER A 51 -15.52 40.76 -9.25
CA SER A 51 -16.01 41.32 -10.51
C SER A 51 -15.67 42.81 -10.63
N ALA A 52 -15.96 43.59 -9.59
CA ALA A 52 -15.65 45.03 -9.58
C ALA A 52 -14.14 45.32 -9.67
N ALA A 53 -13.30 44.47 -9.07
CA ALA A 53 -11.84 44.56 -9.19
C ALA A 53 -11.35 44.27 -10.61
N LEU A 54 -11.92 43.26 -11.29
CA LEU A 54 -11.60 42.96 -12.68
C LEU A 54 -12.04 44.08 -13.62
N ASP A 55 -13.21 44.68 -13.40
CA ASP A 55 -13.70 45.84 -14.17
C ASP A 55 -12.77 47.07 -14.01
N CYS A 56 -12.16 47.23 -12.85
CA CYS A 56 -11.18 48.26 -12.56
C CYS A 56 -9.75 47.90 -13.00
N GLN A 57 -9.55 46.79 -13.72
CA GLN A 57 -8.24 46.28 -14.16
C GLN A 57 -7.26 45.97 -13.01
N VAL A 58 -7.77 45.70 -11.81
CA VAL A 58 -6.94 45.19 -10.70
C VAL A 58 -6.38 43.84 -11.14
N SER A 59 -5.08 43.66 -11.01
CA SER A 59 -4.39 42.42 -11.37
C SER A 59 -3.32 42.04 -10.34
N GLY A 60 -2.80 40.82 -10.45
CA GLY A 60 -1.75 40.30 -9.57
C GLY A 60 -2.27 39.53 -8.37
N LYS A 61 -1.46 39.50 -7.31
CA LYS A 61 -1.60 38.55 -6.18
C LYS A 61 -2.98 38.56 -5.51
N VAL A 62 -3.55 39.74 -5.28
CA VAL A 62 -4.83 39.90 -4.57
C VAL A 62 -6.02 39.29 -5.32
N VAL A 63 -5.99 39.31 -6.66
CA VAL A 63 -7.04 38.73 -7.50
C VAL A 63 -6.94 37.21 -7.49
N MET A 64 -5.71 36.66 -7.55
CA MET A 64 -5.51 35.21 -7.44
C MET A 64 -5.95 34.68 -6.08
N GLU A 65 -5.55 35.34 -4.99
CA GLU A 65 -5.97 34.95 -3.63
C GLU A 65 -7.51 35.01 -3.46
N ALA A 66 -8.17 35.99 -4.09
CA ALA A 66 -9.62 36.10 -4.09
C ALA A 66 -10.31 35.00 -4.94
N VAL A 67 -9.74 34.62 -6.09
CA VAL A 67 -10.24 33.50 -6.92
C VAL A 67 -10.12 32.17 -6.18
N ASP A 68 -8.98 31.93 -5.53
CA ASP A 68 -8.73 30.71 -4.75
C ASP A 68 -9.72 30.63 -3.58
N LEU A 69 -9.86 31.72 -2.82
CA LEU A 69 -10.81 31.78 -1.71
C LEU A 69 -12.26 31.62 -2.18
N LEU A 70 -12.63 32.23 -3.32
CA LEU A 70 -13.97 32.10 -3.87
C LEU A 70 -14.28 30.66 -4.31
N SER A 71 -13.30 29.97 -4.88
CA SER A 71 -13.41 28.56 -5.25
C SER A 71 -13.64 27.68 -4.02
N VAL A 72 -12.95 27.95 -2.91
CA VAL A 72 -13.17 27.28 -1.62
C VAL A 72 -14.57 27.54 -1.07
N LEU A 73 -15.08 28.76 -1.20
CA LEU A 73 -16.41 29.15 -0.68
C LEU A 73 -17.57 28.67 -1.57
N GLN A 74 -17.34 28.45 -2.87
CA GLN A 74 -18.37 28.03 -3.84
C GLN A 74 -18.35 26.54 -4.16
N ALA A 75 -17.36 25.78 -3.68
CA ALA A 75 -17.35 24.34 -3.83
C ALA A 75 -18.70 23.78 -3.34
N PRO A 76 -19.47 23.09 -4.20
CA PRO A 76 -20.75 22.54 -3.81
C PRO A 76 -20.53 21.67 -2.57
N VAL A 77 -21.40 21.83 -1.57
CA VAL A 77 -21.46 20.91 -0.43
C VAL A 77 -21.95 19.58 -0.99
N SER A 78 -21.04 18.80 -1.56
CA SER A 78 -21.32 17.42 -1.94
C SER A 78 -21.78 16.70 -0.67
N PRO A 79 -22.93 16.02 -0.70
CA PRO A 79 -23.15 14.97 0.27
C PRO A 79 -22.01 13.95 0.04
N THR A 80 -21.22 13.71 1.09
CA THR A 80 -20.22 12.63 1.19
C THR A 80 -18.90 12.71 0.39
N SER A 81 -18.26 13.87 0.27
CA SER A 81 -16.79 13.91 0.11
C SER A 81 -16.17 14.71 1.25
N GLY A 82 -15.60 13.98 2.21
CA GLY A 82 -15.18 14.50 3.51
C GLY A 82 -14.23 15.68 3.43
N ARG A 83 -14.59 16.79 4.09
CA ARG A 83 -13.57 17.51 4.87
C ARG A 83 -12.96 16.46 5.81
N SER A 84 -11.63 16.38 5.84
CA SER A 84 -10.93 15.85 7.00
C SER A 84 -11.62 16.47 8.23
N PRO A 85 -12.14 15.66 9.17
CA PRO A 85 -12.87 16.19 10.32
C PRO A 85 -12.02 17.30 10.92
N SER A 86 -12.60 18.49 11.11
CA SER A 86 -11.93 19.52 11.90
C SER A 86 -11.49 18.85 13.20
N GLN A 87 -10.29 19.15 13.71
CA GLN A 87 -9.78 18.52 14.93
C GLN A 87 -10.83 18.53 16.07
N GLU A 88 -11.72 19.51 16.13
CA GLU A 88 -12.87 19.59 17.05
C GLU A 88 -13.96 18.52 16.85
N ALA A 89 -14.21 18.03 15.64
CA ALA A 89 -15.16 16.95 15.38
C ALA A 89 -14.63 15.58 15.87
N LEU A 90 -13.30 15.42 15.90
CA LEU A 90 -12.63 14.31 16.61
C LEU A 90 -12.73 14.43 18.14
N MET A 91 -13.17 15.57 18.68
CA MET A 91 -13.25 15.83 20.13
C MET A 91 -14.65 15.69 20.73
N SER A 92 -15.71 15.47 19.94
CA SER A 92 -17.06 15.33 20.51
C SER A 92 -17.28 13.93 21.10
N ASN A 93 -17.55 13.88 22.41
CA ASN A 93 -17.78 12.69 23.24
C ASN A 93 -19.10 11.93 22.92
N ASN A 94 -19.45 11.75 21.66
CA ASN A 94 -20.48 10.80 21.25
C ASN A 94 -19.85 9.41 21.13
N HIS A 95 -20.55 8.38 21.61
CA HIS A 95 -20.05 7.02 21.80
C HIS A 95 -19.09 6.45 20.73
N SER A 96 -18.12 5.66 21.25
CA SER A 96 -17.46 4.47 20.68
C SER A 96 -16.36 4.58 19.60
N VAL A 97 -15.43 5.54 19.68
CA VAL A 97 -14.14 5.34 18.98
C VAL A 97 -13.45 4.10 19.57
N PRO A 98 -13.06 3.08 18.79
CA PRO A 98 -12.37 1.91 19.31
C PRO A 98 -11.11 2.27 20.09
N VAL A 99 -10.81 1.53 21.17
CA VAL A 99 -9.67 1.82 22.06
C VAL A 99 -8.36 1.88 21.28
N GLY A 100 -8.21 1.00 20.28
CA GLY A 100 -7.09 0.98 19.35
C GLY A 100 -6.83 2.31 18.64
N LEU A 101 -7.87 2.94 18.09
CA LEU A 101 -7.78 4.27 17.48
C LEU A 101 -7.59 5.39 18.50
N GLN A 102 -8.13 5.26 19.71
CA GLN A 102 -7.88 6.24 20.77
C GLN A 102 -6.39 6.28 21.14
N ILE A 103 -5.72 5.11 21.17
CA ILE A 103 -4.29 5.00 21.43
C ILE A 103 -3.50 5.76 20.34
N SER A 104 -3.69 5.43 19.07
CA SER A 104 -2.95 6.06 17.97
C SER A 104 -3.17 7.59 17.92
N ARG A 105 -4.43 8.04 17.97
CA ARG A 105 -4.77 9.47 17.96
C ARG A 105 -4.22 10.21 19.17
N THR A 106 -4.09 9.54 20.31
CA THR A 106 -3.45 10.13 21.50
C THR A 106 -1.95 10.29 21.31
N CYS A 107 -1.27 9.28 20.76
CA CYS A 107 0.15 9.37 20.41
C CYS A 107 0.43 10.48 19.39
N ASP A 108 -0.40 10.63 18.36
CA ASP A 108 -0.29 11.73 17.40
C ASP A 108 -0.43 13.11 18.07
N ARG A 109 -1.42 13.26 18.97
CA ARG A 109 -1.61 14.51 19.75
C ARG A 109 -0.41 14.82 20.63
N LEU A 110 0.14 13.80 21.31
CA LEU A 110 1.33 13.96 22.14
C LEU A 110 2.55 14.34 21.30
N PHE A 111 2.75 13.71 20.14
CA PHE A 111 3.80 14.08 19.18
C PHE A 111 3.70 15.56 18.80
N HIS A 112 2.51 16.02 18.38
CA HIS A 112 2.30 17.42 18.02
C HIS A 112 2.57 18.37 19.19
N ALA A 113 2.11 18.04 20.40
CA ALA A 113 2.32 18.86 21.58
C ALA A 113 3.80 18.94 22.00
N PHE A 114 4.57 17.85 21.83
CA PHE A 114 6.01 17.88 22.08
C PHE A 114 6.79 18.67 21.00
N CYS A 115 6.36 18.62 19.74
CA CYS A 115 6.97 19.38 18.64
C CYS A 115 6.62 20.87 18.69
N HIS A 116 5.44 21.20 19.23
CA HIS A 116 4.93 22.57 19.36
C HIS A 116 4.43 22.80 20.79
N PRO A 117 5.36 23.04 21.75
CA PRO A 117 4.98 23.31 23.12
C PRO A 117 3.98 24.46 23.20
N GLY A 118 2.81 24.19 23.78
CA GLY A 118 1.66 25.09 23.83
C GLY A 118 0.79 24.83 25.05
N GLU A 119 -0.53 24.81 24.86
CA GLU A 119 -1.52 24.71 25.95
C GLU A 119 -1.60 23.33 26.64
N LEU A 120 -1.14 22.26 25.97
CA LEU A 120 -1.17 20.91 26.51
C LEU A 120 0.13 20.58 27.24
N ASP A 121 0.04 20.27 28.54
CA ASP A 121 1.12 19.60 29.28
C ASP A 121 1.23 18.14 28.80
N ALA A 122 2.02 17.95 27.74
CA ALA A 122 2.19 16.66 27.10
C ALA A 122 2.83 15.61 28.02
N ASP A 123 3.70 16.02 28.95
CA ASP A 123 4.34 15.12 29.91
C ASP A 123 3.33 14.63 30.95
N ALA A 124 2.52 15.53 31.52
CA ALA A 124 1.45 15.14 32.44
C ALA A 124 0.38 14.27 31.77
N CYS A 125 0.00 14.61 30.52
CA CYS A 125 -0.94 13.81 29.74
C CYS A 125 -0.41 12.39 29.47
N LEU A 126 0.84 12.27 29.02
CA LEU A 126 1.49 10.98 28.79
C LEU A 126 1.59 10.14 30.08
N ALA A 127 1.94 10.77 31.21
CA ALA A 127 1.97 10.10 32.51
C ALA A 127 0.60 9.59 32.94
N ASP A 128 -0.48 10.36 32.73
CA ASP A 128 -1.84 9.94 33.06
C ASP A 128 -2.29 8.75 32.21
N TRP A 129 -2.05 8.77 30.90
CA TRP A 129 -2.35 7.63 30.02
C TRP A 129 -1.61 6.36 30.44
N CYS A 130 -0.32 6.46 30.74
CA CYS A 130 0.47 5.34 31.26
C CYS A 130 -0.06 4.82 32.60
N ARG A 131 -0.50 5.71 33.49
CA ARG A 131 -1.10 5.33 34.79
C ARG A 131 -2.39 4.56 34.57
N ARG A 132 -3.31 5.10 33.76
CA ARG A 132 -4.60 4.48 33.43
C ARG A 132 -4.44 3.13 32.74
N ALA A 133 -3.52 3.03 31.78
CA ALA A 133 -3.25 1.80 31.06
C ALA A 133 -2.73 0.66 31.94
N ARG A 134 -2.19 0.96 33.13
CA ARG A 134 -1.67 -0.03 34.09
C ARG A 134 -2.66 -0.36 35.20
N GLU A 135 -3.84 0.26 35.21
CA GLU A 135 -4.91 -0.10 36.14
C GLU A 135 -5.44 -1.50 35.79
N ALA A 136 -5.72 -2.32 36.81
CA ALA A 136 -6.22 -3.69 36.62
C ALA A 136 -7.57 -3.73 35.87
N THR A 137 -8.33 -2.64 35.93
CA THR A 137 -9.64 -2.47 35.27
C THR A 137 -9.53 -1.91 33.85
N ALA A 138 -8.34 -1.56 33.38
CA ALA A 138 -8.16 -1.04 32.03
C ALA A 138 -8.50 -2.10 30.97
N PRO A 139 -9.07 -1.71 29.81
CA PRO A 139 -9.28 -2.63 28.70
C PRO A 139 -7.96 -3.31 28.28
N GLU A 140 -8.03 -4.58 27.92
CA GLU A 140 -6.85 -5.37 27.52
C GLU A 140 -6.05 -4.68 26.40
N VAL A 141 -6.71 -4.18 25.34
CA VAL A 141 -6.06 -3.44 24.25
C VAL A 141 -5.24 -2.25 24.76
N LEU A 142 -5.70 -1.56 25.81
CA LEU A 142 -4.97 -0.44 26.40
C LEU A 142 -3.78 -0.92 27.25
N GLN A 143 -3.94 -2.01 28.00
CA GLN A 143 -2.84 -2.64 28.77
C GLN A 143 -1.73 -3.17 27.85
N GLN A 144 -2.10 -3.67 26.67
CA GLN A 144 -1.19 -4.17 25.63
C GLN A 144 -0.59 -3.04 24.75
N SER A 145 -1.03 -1.80 24.93
CA SER A 145 -0.55 -0.66 24.15
C SER A 145 0.79 -0.10 24.65
N VAL A 146 1.33 0.89 23.94
CA VAL A 146 2.55 1.59 24.38
C VAL A 146 2.42 2.17 25.79
N PHE A 147 1.22 2.61 26.20
CA PHE A 147 0.99 3.19 27.52
C PHE A 147 1.08 2.16 28.65
N GLY A 148 0.65 0.91 28.41
CA GLY A 148 0.78 -0.17 29.39
C GLY A 148 2.19 -0.78 29.40
N LEU A 149 2.82 -0.87 28.23
CA LEU A 149 4.07 -1.60 28.06
C LEU A 149 5.34 -0.77 28.25
N LEU A 150 5.35 0.53 27.93
CA LEU A 150 6.54 1.39 28.01
C LEU A 150 6.44 2.40 29.17
N TYR A 151 7.57 3.00 29.55
CA TYR A 151 7.59 4.16 30.45
C TYR A 151 7.38 5.46 29.67
N PRO A 152 6.86 6.52 30.31
CA PRO A 152 6.68 7.83 29.66
C PRO A 152 7.92 8.31 28.89
N ASP A 153 9.11 8.24 29.48
CA ASP A 153 10.35 8.69 28.83
C ASP A 153 10.68 7.89 27.57
N ASP A 154 10.42 6.58 27.56
CA ASP A 154 10.66 5.74 26.38
C ASP A 154 9.68 6.07 25.25
N ILE A 155 8.40 6.28 25.59
CA ILE A 155 7.36 6.67 24.63
C ILE A 155 7.73 8.03 24.02
N LYS A 156 8.09 9.00 24.85
CA LYS A 156 8.54 10.34 24.41
C LYS A 156 9.75 10.24 23.49
N LYS A 157 10.73 9.38 23.82
CA LYS A 157 11.92 9.15 22.97
C LYS A 157 11.53 8.61 21.59
N PHE A 158 10.62 7.64 21.51
CA PHE A 158 10.16 7.12 20.22
C PHE A 158 9.32 8.14 19.44
N LEU A 159 8.40 8.85 20.09
CA LEU A 159 7.61 9.91 19.46
C LEU A 159 8.51 10.98 18.82
N LEU A 160 9.58 11.37 19.51
CA LEU A 160 10.51 12.40 19.06
C LEU A 160 11.70 11.88 18.24
N SER A 161 11.71 10.59 17.91
CA SER A 161 12.76 10.00 17.08
C SER A 161 12.78 10.63 15.67
N PRO A 162 13.95 10.68 15.00
CA PRO A 162 14.04 11.18 13.63
C PRO A 162 13.13 10.43 12.66
N ASP A 163 13.01 9.10 12.80
CA ASP A 163 12.13 8.27 11.97
C ASP A 163 10.65 8.63 12.16
N ASN A 164 10.19 8.81 13.40
CA ASN A 164 8.79 9.16 13.64
C ASN A 164 8.46 10.59 13.17
N LYS A 165 9.40 11.53 13.32
CA LYS A 165 9.25 12.89 12.75
C LYS A 165 9.13 12.86 11.23
N LEU A 166 9.99 12.08 10.56
CA LEU A 166 9.92 11.92 9.10
C LEU A 166 8.62 11.24 8.68
N TRP A 167 8.13 10.29 9.47
CA TRP A 167 6.84 9.65 9.25
C TRP A 167 5.68 10.65 9.22
N HIS A 168 5.52 11.49 10.26
CA HIS A 168 4.45 12.50 10.29
C HIS A 168 4.55 13.49 9.12
N ASP A 169 5.77 13.81 8.71
CA ASP A 169 6.06 14.65 7.57
C ASP A 169 5.72 13.98 6.21
N ILE A 170 5.89 12.66 6.08
CA ILE A 170 5.40 11.85 4.94
C ILE A 170 3.87 11.76 4.94
N MET A 171 3.28 11.55 6.11
CA MET A 171 1.84 11.42 6.32
C MET A 171 1.10 12.68 5.85
N GLU A 172 1.46 13.86 6.36
CA GLU A 172 0.85 15.15 6.00
C GLU A 172 0.90 15.41 4.47
N LYS A 173 2.01 15.05 3.84
CA LYS A 173 2.16 15.24 2.38
C LYS A 173 1.36 14.26 1.58
N THR A 174 1.28 13.03 2.05
CA THR A 174 0.48 12.01 1.39
C THR A 174 -1.00 12.36 1.47
N GLU A 175 -1.47 12.94 2.58
CA GLU A 175 -2.82 13.49 2.68
C GLU A 175 -3.07 14.61 1.67
N LYS A 176 -2.14 15.56 1.53
CA LYS A 176 -2.23 16.63 0.50
C LYS A 176 -2.24 16.06 -0.92
N PHE A 177 -1.41 15.05 -1.18
CA PHE A 177 -1.40 14.33 -2.45
C PHE A 177 -2.75 13.65 -2.72
N ILE A 178 -3.30 12.92 -1.74
CA ILE A 178 -4.62 12.27 -1.84
C ILE A 178 -5.72 13.31 -2.11
N GLN A 179 -5.67 14.48 -1.47
CA GLN A 179 -6.61 15.56 -1.74
C GLN A 179 -6.49 16.06 -3.19
N ALA A 180 -5.26 16.24 -3.68
CA ALA A 180 -5.01 16.71 -5.04
C ALA A 180 -5.52 15.71 -6.10
N ILE A 181 -5.35 14.40 -5.90
CA ILE A 181 -5.85 13.37 -6.82
C ILE A 181 -7.38 13.28 -6.77
N ALA A 182 -7.97 13.26 -5.58
CA ALA A 182 -9.42 13.13 -5.38
C ALA A 182 -10.20 14.33 -5.92
N ALA A 183 -9.61 15.53 -5.85
CA ALA A 183 -10.19 16.74 -6.42
C ALA A 183 -10.25 16.70 -7.96
N LYS A 184 -9.67 15.66 -8.60
CA LYS A 184 -9.50 15.55 -10.06
C LYS A 184 -8.85 16.79 -10.66
N GLU A 185 -8.07 17.49 -9.84
CA GLU A 185 -7.20 18.58 -10.22
C GLU A 185 -6.00 18.22 -11.12
N PRO A 186 -5.65 16.95 -11.35
CA PRO A 186 -4.64 16.58 -12.34
C PRO A 186 -5.07 17.01 -13.75
N ALA A 187 -4.08 17.21 -14.63
CA ALA A 187 -4.25 17.90 -15.90
C ALA A 187 -5.44 17.37 -16.72
N GLY A 188 -5.99 18.20 -17.62
CA GLY A 188 -7.10 17.84 -18.51
C GLY A 188 -6.91 16.50 -19.24
N SER A 189 -7.95 16.04 -19.95
CA SER A 189 -8.07 14.76 -20.65
C SER A 189 -6.76 14.05 -21.00
N PRO A 190 -6.68 12.70 -20.87
CA PRO A 190 -5.48 11.91 -21.11
C PRO A 190 -4.68 12.43 -22.33
N PRO A 191 -3.39 12.76 -22.17
CA PRO A 191 -2.66 13.52 -23.19
C PRO A 191 -2.46 12.77 -24.51
N TRP A 192 -2.63 11.44 -24.50
CA TRP A 192 -2.48 10.57 -25.67
C TRP A 192 -3.52 9.45 -25.65
N SER A 193 -4.03 9.09 -26.83
CA SER A 193 -4.84 7.88 -27.03
C SER A 193 -3.96 6.62 -27.07
N LEU A 194 -4.58 5.45 -26.89
CA LEU A 194 -3.87 4.17 -26.97
C LEU A 194 -3.17 3.96 -28.32
N GLN A 195 -3.86 4.28 -29.42
CA GLN A 195 -3.32 4.16 -30.77
C GLN A 195 -2.08 5.04 -30.97
N GLU A 196 -2.04 6.21 -30.32
CA GLU A 196 -0.88 7.08 -30.35
C GLU A 196 0.28 6.51 -29.51
N MET A 197 -0.01 5.90 -28.36
CA MET A 197 1.02 5.33 -27.50
C MET A 197 1.61 4.02 -28.04
N THR A 198 0.81 3.21 -28.75
CA THR A 198 1.16 1.81 -29.09
C THR A 198 0.72 1.41 -30.52
N PRO A 199 1.16 2.13 -31.56
CA PRO A 199 0.66 1.93 -32.92
C PRO A 199 0.96 0.53 -33.51
N GLU A 200 1.96 -0.17 -32.98
CA GLU A 200 2.43 -1.48 -33.45
C GLU A 200 1.90 -2.68 -32.63
N ALA A 201 0.99 -2.45 -31.69
CA ALA A 201 0.46 -3.52 -30.85
C ALA A 201 -0.31 -4.57 -31.67
N GLY A 202 0.06 -5.86 -31.54
CA GLY A 202 -0.42 -6.94 -32.43
C GLY A 202 -0.98 -8.19 -31.76
N ASN A 203 -1.04 -8.26 -30.42
CA ASN A 203 -1.56 -9.46 -29.74
C ASN A 203 -3.08 -9.37 -29.57
N GLU A 204 -3.84 -10.01 -30.47
CA GLU A 204 -5.31 -9.94 -30.48
C GLU A 204 -5.96 -10.42 -29.17
N ARG A 205 -5.43 -11.46 -28.52
CA ARG A 205 -5.95 -11.93 -27.23
C ARG A 205 -5.81 -10.84 -26.16
N LEU A 206 -4.60 -10.30 -25.99
CA LEU A 206 -4.32 -9.36 -24.92
C LEU A 206 -4.92 -7.97 -25.15
N LYS A 207 -5.21 -7.59 -26.40
CA LYS A 207 -5.98 -6.37 -26.73
C LYS A 207 -7.40 -6.40 -26.16
N HIS A 208 -8.03 -7.56 -26.16
CA HIS A 208 -9.41 -7.75 -25.74
C HIS A 208 -9.56 -8.31 -24.32
N LEU A 209 -8.47 -8.82 -23.74
CA LEU A 209 -8.46 -9.23 -22.34
C LEU A 209 -8.86 -8.05 -21.45
N LYS A 210 -9.70 -8.28 -20.45
CA LYS A 210 -9.93 -7.29 -19.40
C LYS A 210 -9.06 -7.62 -18.21
N PRO A 211 -7.98 -6.84 -17.97
CA PRO A 211 -7.07 -7.18 -16.90
C PRO A 211 -7.80 -7.07 -15.56
N VAL A 212 -7.84 -8.20 -14.85
CA VAL A 212 -8.31 -8.25 -13.47
C VAL A 212 -7.16 -7.92 -12.54
N ILE A 213 -7.33 -6.90 -11.69
CA ILE A 213 -6.38 -6.58 -10.62
C ILE A 213 -7.07 -6.78 -9.28
N MET A 214 -6.60 -7.77 -8.52
CA MET A 214 -6.81 -7.77 -7.09
C MET A 214 -5.63 -7.04 -6.45
N ASP A 215 -5.86 -5.80 -6.01
CA ASP A 215 -4.78 -4.98 -5.45
C ASP A 215 -4.47 -5.40 -4.01
N HIS A 216 -3.19 -5.46 -3.70
CA HIS A 216 -2.67 -5.89 -2.40
C HIS A 216 -1.70 -4.88 -1.80
N THR A 217 -1.68 -3.65 -2.30
CA THR A 217 -0.71 -2.61 -1.91
C THR A 217 -0.80 -2.25 -0.43
N VAL A 218 -1.97 -2.40 0.18
CA VAL A 218 -2.18 -2.11 1.61
C VAL A 218 -1.49 -3.14 2.53
N ARG A 219 -1.19 -4.35 2.03
CA ARG A 219 -0.61 -5.43 2.83
C ARG A 219 0.74 -5.89 2.31
N GLU A 220 0.91 -6.14 1.02
CA GLU A 220 2.09 -6.89 0.55
C GLU A 220 3.42 -6.23 0.91
N PRO A 221 3.63 -4.91 0.71
CA PRO A 221 4.88 -4.26 1.14
C PRO A 221 5.21 -4.38 2.64
N ALA A 222 4.25 -4.76 3.49
CA ALA A 222 4.48 -5.03 4.91
C ALA A 222 5.44 -6.19 5.15
N THR A 223 5.60 -7.06 4.16
CA THR A 223 6.47 -8.23 4.24
C THR A 223 7.96 -7.88 4.14
N ASN A 224 8.30 -6.65 3.77
CA ASN A 224 9.68 -6.23 3.56
C ASN A 224 10.07 -4.93 4.28
N THR A 225 9.13 -4.13 4.78
CA THR A 225 9.48 -2.88 5.48
C THR A 225 9.94 -3.14 6.92
N PRO A 226 11.07 -2.54 7.37
CA PRO A 226 11.56 -2.69 8.73
C PRO A 226 10.83 -1.78 9.72
N PHE A 227 9.97 -0.90 9.23
CA PHE A 227 9.26 0.07 10.05
C PHE A 227 7.90 -0.44 10.55
N GLY A 228 7.39 -1.52 9.95
CA GLY A 228 6.05 -2.06 10.22
C GLY A 228 4.91 -1.15 9.77
N HIS A 229 3.77 -1.70 9.35
CA HIS A 229 2.62 -0.87 8.93
C HIS A 229 1.89 -0.32 10.15
N THR A 230 1.38 0.91 10.07
CA THR A 230 0.38 1.42 11.04
C THR A 230 -1.01 1.33 10.42
N GLY A 231 -2.07 1.33 11.23
CA GLY A 231 -3.45 1.33 10.71
C GLY A 231 -3.72 2.55 9.83
N TYR A 232 -3.20 3.73 10.21
CA TYR A 232 -3.40 4.94 9.44
C TYR A 232 -2.60 4.98 8.13
N MET A 233 -1.37 4.44 8.14
CA MET A 233 -0.59 4.27 6.91
C MET A 233 -1.33 3.40 5.88
N LYS A 234 -1.92 2.29 6.33
CA LYS A 234 -2.76 1.42 5.49
C LYS A 234 -3.96 2.18 4.91
N TYR A 235 -4.58 3.07 5.69
CA TYR A 235 -5.67 3.93 5.23
C TYR A 235 -5.23 4.87 4.11
N LEU A 236 -4.09 5.55 4.27
CA LEU A 236 -3.55 6.43 3.23
C LEU A 236 -3.24 5.66 1.94
N THR A 237 -2.61 4.48 2.06
CA THR A 237 -2.35 3.61 0.91
C THR A 237 -3.64 3.20 0.20
N LEU A 238 -4.69 2.84 0.96
CA LEU A 238 -5.99 2.49 0.40
C LEU A 238 -6.59 3.63 -0.43
N GLN A 239 -6.52 4.86 0.09
CA GLN A 239 -7.03 6.03 -0.63
C GLN A 239 -6.28 6.21 -1.96
N ILE A 240 -4.95 6.09 -1.97
CA ILE A 240 -4.16 6.16 -3.20
C ILE A 240 -4.62 5.13 -4.23
N VAL A 241 -4.76 3.85 -3.84
CA VAL A 241 -5.11 2.80 -4.82
C VAL A 241 -6.56 2.89 -5.32
N ARG A 242 -7.50 3.38 -4.49
CA ARG A 242 -8.87 3.68 -4.92
C ARG A 242 -8.91 4.77 -5.98
N GLU A 243 -8.09 5.80 -5.80
CA GLU A 243 -7.90 6.89 -6.76
C GLU A 243 -7.08 6.47 -7.98
N MET A 244 -6.40 5.33 -7.96
CA MET A 244 -5.85 4.70 -9.16
C MET A 244 -6.89 3.90 -9.96
N GLY A 245 -8.12 3.76 -9.44
CA GLY A 245 -9.20 2.98 -10.06
C GLY A 245 -9.33 1.55 -9.55
N MET A 246 -8.49 1.11 -8.60
CA MET A 246 -8.59 -0.24 -8.05
C MET A 246 -9.91 -0.41 -7.28
N ARG A 247 -10.63 -1.50 -7.56
CA ARG A 247 -11.93 -1.80 -6.93
C ARG A 247 -11.90 -3.00 -6.01
N ASP A 248 -11.11 -4.02 -6.34
CA ASP A 248 -10.98 -5.22 -5.53
C ASP A 248 -9.66 -5.17 -4.77
N ILE A 249 -9.73 -4.91 -3.47
CA ILE A 249 -8.57 -4.55 -2.66
C ILE A 249 -8.50 -5.49 -1.45
N ALA A 250 -7.45 -6.30 -1.41
CA ALA A 250 -7.10 -7.12 -0.26
C ALA A 250 -6.64 -6.22 0.89
N ILE A 251 -7.59 -5.80 1.73
CA ILE A 251 -7.39 -4.74 2.71
C ILE A 251 -6.59 -5.21 3.92
N SER A 252 -6.85 -6.44 4.36
CA SER A 252 -6.33 -6.92 5.63
C SER A 252 -6.26 -8.44 5.75
N GLY A 253 -5.23 -8.91 6.46
CA GLY A 253 -5.01 -10.34 6.75
C GLY A 253 -5.27 -10.71 8.20
N MET A 254 -6.30 -11.51 8.47
CA MET A 254 -6.68 -11.99 9.81
C MET A 254 -5.95 -13.29 10.18
N TYR A 255 -4.62 -13.25 10.17
CA TYR A 255 -3.74 -14.38 10.51
C TYR A 255 -3.16 -14.30 11.92
N TYR A 256 -3.58 -13.31 12.72
CA TYR A 256 -3.02 -12.99 14.04
C TYR A 256 -3.95 -13.43 15.18
N LYS A 257 -4.85 -14.40 14.92
CA LYS A 257 -5.84 -14.89 15.87
C LYS A 257 -6.63 -13.70 16.46
N ALA A 258 -6.71 -13.60 17.79
CA ALA A 258 -7.38 -12.52 18.50
C ALA A 258 -6.48 -11.31 18.79
N SER A 259 -5.21 -11.32 18.37
CA SER A 259 -4.26 -10.24 18.66
C SER A 259 -4.67 -8.96 17.94
N TYR A 260 -4.71 -7.86 18.68
CA TYR A 260 -4.95 -6.54 18.10
C TYR A 260 -3.71 -6.05 17.34
N THR A 261 -3.85 -5.82 16.04
CA THR A 261 -2.76 -5.43 15.15
C THR A 261 -3.18 -4.31 14.20
N PRO A 262 -2.25 -3.74 13.41
CA PRO A 262 -2.60 -2.76 12.38
C PRO A 262 -3.57 -3.30 11.31
N GLU A 263 -3.71 -4.62 11.20
CA GLU A 263 -4.70 -5.29 10.35
C GLU A 263 -6.14 -5.08 10.85
N THR A 264 -6.37 -5.14 12.16
CA THR A 264 -7.67 -4.78 12.75
C THR A 264 -7.87 -3.27 12.76
N GLN A 265 -6.81 -2.52 13.08
CA GLN A 265 -6.89 -1.06 13.21
C GLN A 265 -7.32 -0.35 11.92
N ILE A 266 -6.94 -0.84 10.75
CA ILE A 266 -7.40 -0.25 9.48
C ILE A 266 -8.92 -0.39 9.30
N LEU A 267 -9.52 -1.51 9.73
CA LEU A 267 -10.97 -1.71 9.67
C LEU A 267 -11.69 -0.76 10.64
N GLU A 268 -11.12 -0.57 11.83
CA GLU A 268 -11.60 0.42 12.79
C GLU A 268 -11.53 1.84 12.21
N GLU A 269 -10.42 2.20 11.56
CA GLU A 269 -10.22 3.54 10.99
C GLU A 269 -11.23 3.82 9.86
N LEU A 270 -11.51 2.83 9.00
CA LEU A 270 -12.55 2.91 7.98
C LEU A 270 -13.93 3.07 8.59
N TRP A 271 -14.28 2.23 9.57
CA TRP A 271 -15.56 2.30 10.26
C TRP A 271 -15.76 3.65 10.96
N ALA A 272 -14.76 4.13 11.69
CA ALA A 272 -14.81 5.40 12.41
C ALA A 272 -14.93 6.62 11.48
N ARG A 273 -14.51 6.48 10.22
CA ARG A 273 -14.64 7.52 9.18
C ARG A 273 -15.92 7.38 8.34
N GLY A 274 -16.70 6.32 8.54
CA GLY A 274 -17.87 6.03 7.70
C GLY A 274 -17.50 5.71 6.25
N GLU A 275 -16.31 5.17 6.05
CA GLU A 275 -15.80 4.80 4.72
C GLU A 275 -16.50 3.55 4.21
N SER A 276 -16.74 3.50 2.90
CA SER A 276 -17.32 2.32 2.28
C SER A 276 -16.40 1.10 2.41
N MET A 277 -16.97 -0.04 2.75
CA MET A 277 -16.28 -1.34 2.73
C MET A 277 -16.43 -2.06 1.37
N GLU A 278 -17.15 -1.48 0.42
CA GLU A 278 -17.36 -2.08 -0.90
C GLU A 278 -16.04 -2.35 -1.61
N GLY A 279 -15.92 -3.53 -2.24
CA GLY A 279 -14.71 -3.98 -2.92
C GLY A 279 -13.54 -4.35 -2.01
N LEU A 280 -13.66 -4.14 -0.69
CA LEU A 280 -12.65 -4.60 0.25
C LEU A 280 -12.79 -6.10 0.47
N ILE A 281 -11.63 -6.75 0.57
CA ILE A 281 -11.52 -8.20 0.68
C ILE A 281 -10.71 -8.53 1.94
N LEU A 282 -11.31 -9.31 2.84
CA LEU A 282 -10.64 -9.78 4.04
C LEU A 282 -9.98 -11.14 3.80
N MET A 283 -8.70 -11.26 4.13
CA MET A 283 -7.92 -12.48 3.90
C MET A 283 -7.73 -13.30 5.17
N PHE A 284 -7.94 -14.62 5.11
CA PHE A 284 -7.69 -15.55 6.21
C PHE A 284 -7.64 -17.00 5.72
N GLY A 285 -7.08 -17.91 6.52
CA GLY A 285 -7.09 -19.33 6.20
C GLY A 285 -8.47 -19.97 6.39
N PRO A 286 -8.84 -21.01 5.60
CA PRO A 286 -10.13 -21.69 5.76
C PRO A 286 -10.19 -22.59 7.01
N GLY A 287 -9.04 -22.81 7.66
CA GLY A 287 -8.94 -23.62 8.86
C GLY A 287 -9.56 -22.95 10.09
N ARG A 288 -9.87 -23.75 11.11
CA ARG A 288 -10.84 -23.38 12.15
C ARG A 288 -10.53 -22.05 12.87
N GLU A 289 -9.28 -21.87 13.30
CA GLU A 289 -8.90 -20.71 14.12
C GLU A 289 -8.84 -19.41 13.30
N ASP A 290 -8.16 -19.43 12.14
CA ASP A 290 -8.08 -18.28 11.24
C ASP A 290 -9.46 -17.91 10.68
N ARG A 291 -10.27 -18.92 10.31
CA ARG A 291 -11.64 -18.74 9.86
C ARG A 291 -12.48 -18.01 10.89
N LYS A 292 -12.38 -18.40 12.17
CA LYS A 292 -13.12 -17.77 13.27
C LYS A 292 -12.77 -16.27 13.37
N ALA A 293 -11.49 -15.92 13.33
CA ALA A 293 -11.04 -14.54 13.40
C ALA A 293 -11.50 -13.72 12.17
N GLY A 294 -11.33 -14.28 10.96
CA GLY A 294 -11.78 -13.66 9.71
C GLY A 294 -13.28 -13.40 9.66
N ILE A 295 -14.08 -14.40 10.03
CA ILE A 295 -15.55 -14.29 10.07
C ILE A 295 -16.01 -13.27 11.10
N GLN A 296 -15.36 -13.23 12.28
CA GLN A 296 -15.68 -12.24 13.29
C GLN A 296 -15.45 -10.81 12.76
N ALA A 297 -14.31 -10.56 12.13
CA ALA A 297 -14.02 -9.26 11.52
C ALA A 297 -14.98 -8.90 10.37
N ILE A 298 -15.38 -9.87 9.52
CA ILE A 298 -16.42 -9.64 8.49
C ILE A 298 -17.74 -9.18 9.13
N LYS A 299 -18.15 -9.78 10.25
CA LYS A 299 -19.37 -9.41 10.95
C LYS A 299 -19.26 -8.05 11.63
N ASP A 300 -18.16 -7.80 12.31
CA ASP A 300 -17.96 -6.56 13.08
C ASP A 300 -17.86 -5.33 12.19
N PHE A 301 -17.24 -5.47 11.02
CA PHE A 301 -16.97 -4.34 10.11
C PHE A 301 -17.79 -4.36 8.82
N ASN A 302 -18.64 -5.37 8.62
CA ASN A 302 -19.45 -5.56 7.42
C ASN A 302 -18.61 -5.57 6.13
N VAL A 303 -17.46 -6.27 6.14
CA VAL A 303 -16.60 -6.41 4.96
C VAL A 303 -17.26 -7.39 3.98
N PRO A 304 -17.53 -6.99 2.72
CA PRO A 304 -18.45 -7.73 1.86
C PRO A 304 -17.81 -8.89 1.10
N ASN A 305 -16.48 -9.06 1.14
CA ASN A 305 -15.79 -10.09 0.37
C ASN A 305 -14.73 -10.81 1.23
N ALA A 306 -14.45 -12.05 0.87
CA ALA A 306 -13.49 -12.90 1.56
C ALA A 306 -12.44 -13.48 0.60
N PHE A 307 -11.24 -13.69 1.12
CA PHE A 307 -10.13 -14.34 0.44
C PHE A 307 -9.59 -15.46 1.32
N LEU A 308 -9.74 -16.69 0.84
CA LEU A 308 -9.35 -17.89 1.56
C LEU A 308 -7.96 -18.32 1.14
N ASP A 309 -7.02 -18.20 2.07
CA ASP A 309 -5.61 -18.55 1.91
C ASP A 309 -5.40 -20.02 2.26
N LEU A 310 -5.14 -20.88 1.26
CA LEU A 310 -5.15 -22.33 1.40
C LEU A 310 -3.81 -22.92 0.95
N THR A 311 -3.22 -23.82 1.73
CA THR A 311 -2.19 -24.75 1.23
C THR A 311 -2.79 -26.11 0.91
N LEU A 312 -2.32 -26.75 -0.16
CA LEU A 312 -2.65 -28.15 -0.47
C LEU A 312 -1.68 -29.14 0.21
N LYS A 313 -0.50 -28.65 0.58
CA LYS A 313 0.50 -29.42 1.32
C LYS A 313 0.42 -29.02 2.78
N ALA A 314 0.29 -29.99 3.69
CA ALA A 314 0.55 -29.74 5.09
C ALA A 314 1.95 -29.14 5.20
N SER A 315 1.99 -27.86 5.53
CA SER A 315 3.21 -27.12 5.76
C SER A 315 3.21 -26.75 7.23
N ALA A 316 4.33 -26.23 7.70
CA ALA A 316 4.30 -25.57 8.98
C ALA A 316 3.19 -24.47 8.97
N ARG A 317 2.89 -23.88 7.79
CA ARG A 317 1.99 -22.73 7.53
C ARG A 317 0.52 -23.00 7.88
N PHE A 318 0.09 -24.25 7.76
CA PHE A 318 -1.29 -24.67 8.00
C PHE A 318 -1.28 -26.06 8.63
N ALA A 319 -1.98 -26.22 9.76
CA ALA A 319 -2.13 -27.52 10.42
C ALA A 319 -2.65 -28.56 9.42
N GLN A 320 -2.35 -29.86 9.66
CA GLN A 320 -2.93 -30.97 8.90
C GLN A 320 -4.46 -30.99 9.09
N GLU A 321 -5.15 -30.15 8.35
CA GLU A 321 -6.58 -30.17 8.20
C GLU A 321 -6.93 -30.78 6.85
N ASP A 322 -8.10 -31.41 6.77
CA ASP A 322 -8.68 -31.79 5.50
C ASP A 322 -9.05 -30.52 4.73
N PHE A 323 -8.11 -30.06 3.90
CA PHE A 323 -8.24 -28.82 3.15
C PHE A 323 -9.47 -28.80 2.24
N VAL A 324 -9.97 -29.97 1.81
CA VAL A 324 -11.19 -30.06 1.00
C VAL A 324 -12.40 -29.65 1.84
N THR A 325 -12.53 -30.26 3.02
CA THR A 325 -13.64 -29.98 3.95
C THR A 325 -13.54 -28.58 4.55
N SER A 326 -12.35 -28.14 4.96
CA SER A 326 -12.16 -26.79 5.54
C SER A 326 -12.58 -25.67 4.58
N VAL A 327 -12.29 -25.79 3.27
CA VAL A 327 -12.74 -24.82 2.25
C VAL A 327 -14.26 -24.82 2.12
N LEU A 328 -14.90 -25.99 2.01
CA LEU A 328 -16.35 -26.07 1.87
C LEU A 328 -17.08 -25.52 3.09
N ASP A 329 -16.59 -25.82 4.29
CA ASP A 329 -17.14 -25.28 5.53
C ASP A 329 -17.02 -23.76 5.58
N ALA A 330 -15.84 -23.22 5.22
CA ALA A 330 -15.63 -21.78 5.17
C ALA A 330 -16.56 -21.08 4.17
N VAL A 331 -16.71 -21.64 2.97
CA VAL A 331 -17.58 -21.08 1.93
C VAL A 331 -19.05 -21.10 2.34
N ARG A 332 -19.53 -22.19 2.94
CA ARG A 332 -20.92 -22.30 3.42
C ARG A 332 -21.20 -21.35 4.58
N GLU A 333 -20.24 -21.19 5.50
CA GLU A 333 -20.39 -20.26 6.62
C GLU A 333 -20.43 -18.80 6.13
N LEU A 334 -19.54 -18.45 5.20
CA LEU A 334 -19.51 -17.13 4.56
C LEU A 334 -20.77 -16.84 3.74
N ASP A 335 -21.26 -17.82 2.96
CA ASP A 335 -22.51 -17.68 2.20
C ASP A 335 -23.68 -17.30 3.10
N LYS A 336 -23.83 -17.98 4.25
CA LYS A 336 -24.85 -17.66 5.24
C LYS A 336 -24.71 -16.23 5.76
N ILE A 337 -23.50 -15.83 6.15
CA ILE A 337 -23.23 -14.49 6.69
C ILE A 337 -23.53 -13.41 5.64
N PHE A 338 -23.09 -13.63 4.40
CA PHE A 338 -23.32 -12.70 3.30
C PHE A 338 -24.81 -12.56 2.97
N LEU A 339 -25.58 -13.65 3.03
CA LEU A 339 -27.04 -13.58 2.89
C LEU A 339 -27.69 -12.82 4.06
N GLU A 340 -27.24 -13.03 5.29
CA GLU A 340 -27.71 -12.29 6.48
C GLU A 340 -27.39 -10.79 6.39
N GLN A 341 -26.26 -10.43 5.78
CA GLN A 341 -25.87 -9.04 5.47
C GLN A 341 -26.61 -8.46 4.25
N GLY A 342 -27.46 -9.24 3.57
CA GLY A 342 -28.21 -8.80 2.39
C GLY A 342 -27.37 -8.69 1.12
N LEU A 343 -26.20 -9.33 1.07
CA LEU A 343 -25.36 -9.39 -0.12
C LEU A 343 -25.97 -10.34 -1.18
N PRO A 344 -25.71 -10.10 -2.48
CA PRO A 344 -26.31 -10.89 -3.55
C PRO A 344 -26.03 -12.37 -3.40
N GLU A 345 -27.03 -13.23 -3.62
CA GLU A 345 -26.84 -14.68 -3.59
C GLU A 345 -25.86 -15.16 -4.68
N ASN A 346 -25.91 -14.54 -5.86
CA ASN A 346 -25.04 -14.80 -7.01
C ASN A 346 -24.19 -13.54 -7.28
N PRO A 347 -22.98 -13.43 -6.71
CA PRO A 347 -22.17 -12.21 -6.73
C PRO A 347 -21.38 -12.00 -8.04
N TRP A 348 -21.61 -12.82 -9.07
CA TRP A 348 -20.89 -12.74 -10.34
C TRP A 348 -21.10 -11.39 -11.02
N ARG A 349 -19.98 -10.76 -11.39
CA ARG A 349 -19.95 -9.55 -12.20
C ARG A 349 -19.71 -9.93 -13.65
N LYS A 350 -20.33 -9.20 -14.57
CA LYS A 350 -19.99 -9.30 -15.99
C LYS A 350 -18.61 -8.71 -16.22
N ASP A 351 -17.93 -9.18 -17.25
CA ASP A 351 -16.62 -8.67 -17.66
C ASP A 351 -16.62 -7.15 -17.89
N ASP A 352 -17.70 -6.57 -18.43
CA ASP A 352 -17.87 -5.11 -18.60
C ASP A 352 -17.92 -4.31 -17.30
N ASP A 353 -18.33 -4.94 -16.20
CA ASP A 353 -18.59 -4.27 -14.94
C ASP A 353 -17.48 -4.52 -13.91
N PHE A 354 -16.56 -5.45 -14.18
CA PHE A 354 -15.61 -5.97 -13.18
C PHE A 354 -14.76 -4.86 -12.56
N ASN A 355 -14.01 -4.09 -13.37
CA ASN A 355 -13.18 -3.00 -12.84
C ASN A 355 -13.97 -1.73 -12.51
N ARG A 356 -15.28 -1.69 -12.81
CA ARG A 356 -16.13 -0.50 -12.62
C ARG A 356 -16.98 -0.58 -11.37
N THR A 357 -17.36 -1.79 -10.98
CA THR A 357 -18.22 -2.07 -9.83
C THR A 357 -17.44 -2.87 -8.79
N PRO A 358 -17.40 -2.41 -7.53
CA PRO A 358 -16.76 -3.18 -6.47
C PRO A 358 -17.45 -4.53 -6.26
N GLY A 359 -16.66 -5.59 -5.99
CA GLY A 359 -17.20 -6.90 -5.60
C GLY A 359 -18.06 -6.83 -4.33
N LYS A 360 -19.12 -7.65 -4.29
CA LYS A 360 -20.05 -7.78 -3.15
C LYS A 360 -20.49 -9.22 -2.94
N GLY A 361 -20.15 -9.81 -1.80
CA GLY A 361 -20.48 -11.19 -1.45
C GLY A 361 -19.60 -12.21 -2.16
N GLU A 362 -18.45 -11.78 -2.68
CA GLU A 362 -17.51 -12.61 -3.43
C GLU A 362 -16.55 -13.37 -2.50
N ILE A 363 -16.22 -14.62 -2.87
CA ILE A 363 -15.17 -15.40 -2.23
C ILE A 363 -14.07 -15.70 -3.27
N SER A 364 -12.83 -15.41 -2.91
CA SER A 364 -11.65 -15.78 -3.69
C SER A 364 -10.88 -16.88 -2.96
N LEU A 365 -10.31 -17.83 -3.70
CA LEU A 365 -9.53 -18.94 -3.13
C LEU A 365 -8.10 -18.89 -3.66
N ASN A 366 -7.12 -18.73 -2.77
CA ASN A 366 -5.71 -18.74 -3.11
C ASN A 366 -5.06 -20.08 -2.78
N LEU A 367 -4.43 -20.67 -3.79
CA LEU A 367 -3.70 -21.93 -3.71
C LEU A 367 -2.23 -21.62 -3.45
N VAL A 368 -1.92 -21.45 -2.17
CA VAL A 368 -0.57 -21.20 -1.64
C VAL A 368 0.34 -22.38 -1.92
N ASP A 369 1.53 -22.09 -2.46
CA ASP A 369 2.58 -23.07 -2.78
C ASP A 369 2.08 -24.21 -3.67
N LEU A 370 1.15 -23.91 -4.59
CA LEU A 370 0.55 -24.89 -5.50
C LEU A 370 1.63 -25.56 -6.37
N MET A 371 2.60 -24.78 -6.84
CA MET A 371 3.67 -25.28 -7.71
C MET A 371 4.55 -26.30 -6.96
N GLU A 372 4.83 -26.05 -5.68
CA GLU A 372 5.58 -26.94 -4.81
C GLU A 372 4.79 -28.20 -4.46
N PHE A 373 3.48 -28.06 -4.21
CA PHE A 373 2.60 -29.22 -4.01
C PHE A 373 2.60 -30.13 -5.25
N LEU A 374 2.50 -29.54 -6.43
CA LEU A 374 2.56 -30.26 -7.71
C LEU A 374 3.97 -30.74 -8.07
N LYS A 375 4.99 -30.37 -7.28
CA LYS A 375 6.42 -30.60 -7.57
C LYS A 375 6.75 -30.22 -9.02
N LEU A 376 6.28 -29.04 -9.42
CA LEU A 376 6.42 -28.56 -10.78
C LEU A 376 7.90 -28.60 -11.17
N LYS A 377 8.23 -29.41 -12.16
CA LYS A 377 9.59 -29.53 -12.67
C LYS A 377 9.84 -28.28 -13.50
N ASN A 378 11.00 -27.64 -13.31
CA ASN A 378 11.43 -26.52 -14.13
C ASN A 378 11.16 -26.85 -15.59
N SER A 379 10.24 -26.10 -16.19
CA SER A 379 9.90 -26.34 -17.57
C SER A 379 11.16 -26.07 -18.40
N SER A 380 11.75 -27.10 -19.01
CA SER A 380 12.79 -26.93 -20.05
C SER A 380 12.21 -26.36 -21.35
N ARG A 381 11.07 -25.69 -21.23
CA ARG A 381 10.22 -25.17 -22.29
C ARG A 381 10.95 -23.98 -22.92
N GLN A 382 10.97 -23.96 -24.23
CA GLN A 382 11.47 -22.81 -24.96
C GLN A 382 10.38 -21.71 -24.97
N PRO A 383 10.73 -20.44 -24.72
CA PRO A 383 9.78 -19.33 -24.82
C PRO A 383 9.06 -19.32 -26.18
N GLY A 384 7.75 -19.05 -26.17
CA GLY A 384 6.93 -18.99 -27.38
C GLY A 384 6.44 -20.35 -27.93
N THR A 385 6.79 -21.47 -27.29
CA THR A 385 6.14 -22.75 -27.61
C THR A 385 4.68 -22.76 -27.11
N ALA A 386 3.80 -23.53 -27.73
CA ALA A 386 2.43 -23.68 -27.22
C ALA A 386 2.44 -24.50 -25.91
N ILE A 387 1.54 -24.19 -24.96
CA ILE A 387 1.25 -25.06 -23.81
C ILE A 387 0.08 -25.95 -24.22
N ASP A 388 0.31 -27.26 -24.26
CA ASP A 388 -0.70 -28.28 -24.50
C ASP A 388 -0.81 -29.25 -23.30
N ASP A 389 -1.80 -30.14 -23.35
CA ASP A 389 -2.07 -31.12 -22.29
C ASP A 389 -0.85 -32.01 -22.00
N ALA A 390 -0.06 -32.34 -23.02
CA ALA A 390 1.13 -33.17 -22.87
C ALA A 390 2.24 -32.43 -22.12
N CYS A 391 2.46 -31.16 -22.44
CA CYS A 391 3.38 -30.27 -21.74
C CYS A 391 3.03 -30.17 -20.25
N VAL A 392 1.75 -29.92 -19.95
CA VAL A 392 1.24 -29.81 -18.57
C VAL A 392 1.43 -31.12 -17.79
N GLN A 393 1.05 -32.26 -18.38
CA GLN A 393 1.21 -33.57 -17.75
C GLN A 393 2.67 -33.92 -17.49
N ALA A 394 3.59 -33.53 -18.37
CA ALA A 394 5.01 -33.78 -18.19
C ALA A 394 5.64 -32.91 -17.09
N ALA A 395 5.11 -31.71 -16.87
CA ALA A 395 5.65 -30.73 -15.93
C ALA A 395 5.36 -31.05 -14.46
N MET A 396 4.29 -31.79 -14.16
CA MET A 396 3.78 -31.99 -12.79
C MET A 396 3.95 -33.43 -12.28
N ASP A 397 3.99 -33.60 -10.96
CA ASP A 397 3.80 -34.91 -10.32
C ASP A 397 2.36 -35.39 -10.51
N ALA A 398 2.20 -36.54 -11.17
CA ALA A 398 0.89 -37.04 -11.58
C ALA A 398 -0.05 -37.35 -10.41
N GLU A 399 0.47 -37.82 -9.27
CA GLU A 399 -0.36 -38.15 -8.12
C GLU A 399 -0.79 -36.88 -7.39
N ALA A 400 0.11 -35.91 -7.22
CA ALA A 400 -0.22 -34.60 -6.67
C ALA A 400 -1.27 -33.88 -7.55
N ALA A 401 -1.07 -33.85 -8.87
CA ALA A 401 -2.03 -33.27 -9.81
C ALA A 401 -3.40 -33.94 -9.74
N LYS A 402 -3.44 -35.28 -9.63
CA LYS A 402 -4.67 -36.05 -9.45
C LYS A 402 -5.37 -35.75 -8.13
N GLN A 403 -4.61 -35.60 -7.04
CA GLN A 403 -5.14 -35.24 -5.73
C GLN A 403 -5.79 -33.85 -5.76
N ALA A 404 -5.10 -32.84 -6.32
CA ALA A 404 -5.67 -31.50 -6.48
C ALA A 404 -6.91 -31.50 -7.39
N ALA A 405 -6.86 -32.19 -8.53
CA ALA A 405 -8.01 -32.31 -9.43
C ALA A 405 -9.22 -32.95 -8.74
N LYS A 406 -9.02 -33.96 -7.89
CA LYS A 406 -10.08 -34.57 -7.08
C LYS A 406 -10.68 -33.56 -6.09
N ALA A 407 -9.86 -32.75 -5.44
CA ALA A 407 -10.33 -31.67 -4.57
C ALA A 407 -11.16 -30.64 -5.34
N PHE A 408 -10.66 -30.17 -6.49
CA PHE A 408 -11.36 -29.21 -7.35
C PHE A 408 -12.71 -29.76 -7.82
N GLN A 409 -12.77 -31.03 -8.20
CA GLN A 409 -14.04 -31.65 -8.56
C GLN A 409 -15.01 -31.73 -7.39
N THR A 410 -14.51 -32.03 -6.19
CA THR A 410 -15.33 -32.06 -4.97
C THR A 410 -15.91 -30.69 -4.67
N TRP A 411 -15.10 -29.63 -4.78
CA TRP A 411 -15.56 -28.26 -4.60
C TRP A 411 -16.60 -27.85 -5.63
N LYS A 412 -16.36 -28.11 -6.92
CA LYS A 412 -17.32 -27.79 -7.98
C LYS A 412 -18.64 -28.57 -7.89
N ASN A 413 -18.65 -29.72 -7.22
CA ASN A 413 -19.88 -30.46 -6.94
C ASN A 413 -20.72 -29.83 -5.82
N ASP A 414 -20.14 -28.92 -5.03
CA ASP A 414 -20.88 -28.17 -4.02
C ASP A 414 -21.56 -26.93 -4.64
N PRO A 415 -22.89 -26.79 -4.52
CA PRO A 415 -23.62 -25.70 -5.15
C PRO A 415 -23.30 -24.33 -4.54
N VAL A 416 -22.93 -24.27 -3.25
CA VAL A 416 -22.58 -23.01 -2.59
C VAL A 416 -21.21 -22.53 -3.06
N PHE A 417 -20.25 -23.46 -3.21
CA PHE A 417 -18.96 -23.17 -3.82
C PHE A 417 -19.11 -22.61 -5.24
N CYS A 418 -19.82 -23.33 -6.11
CA CYS A 418 -20.08 -22.92 -7.49
C CYS A 418 -20.88 -21.63 -7.61
N ARG A 419 -21.48 -21.15 -6.52
CA ARG A 419 -22.22 -19.89 -6.49
C ARG A 419 -21.40 -18.73 -5.97
N ARG A 420 -20.52 -18.95 -4.99
CA ARG A 420 -19.82 -17.89 -4.26
C ARG A 420 -18.37 -17.67 -4.65
N VAL A 421 -17.68 -18.73 -5.09
CA VAL A 421 -16.24 -18.65 -5.36
C VAL A 421 -16.02 -18.12 -6.76
N VAL A 422 -15.58 -16.87 -6.84
CA VAL A 422 -15.46 -16.11 -8.09
C VAL A 422 -14.05 -16.05 -8.67
N ALA A 423 -13.05 -16.41 -7.87
CA ALA A 423 -11.65 -16.39 -8.29
C ALA A 423 -10.86 -17.55 -7.68
N ILE A 424 -9.99 -18.13 -8.49
CA ILE A 424 -8.96 -19.10 -8.11
C ILE A 424 -7.61 -18.43 -8.36
N LEU A 425 -6.80 -18.34 -7.32
CA LEU A 425 -5.48 -17.74 -7.37
C LEU A 425 -4.41 -18.78 -7.15
N SER A 426 -3.23 -18.53 -7.72
CA SER A 426 -2.03 -19.29 -7.42
C SER A 426 -0.90 -18.35 -7.05
N GLU A 427 -0.16 -18.72 -6.00
CA GLU A 427 1.10 -18.10 -5.61
C GLU A 427 2.20 -19.17 -5.47
N GLU A 428 3.45 -18.74 -5.61
CA GLU A 428 4.64 -19.48 -5.22
C GLU A 428 5.44 -18.57 -4.27
N GLY A 429 5.57 -18.96 -3.00
CA GLY A 429 5.99 -18.05 -1.93
C GLY A 429 7.49 -17.73 -1.85
N ARG A 430 8.34 -18.39 -2.64
CA ARG A 430 9.81 -18.32 -2.52
C ARG A 430 10.51 -17.65 -3.71
N GLY A 431 9.78 -17.28 -4.76
CA GLY A 431 10.34 -16.74 -5.99
C GLY A 431 11.27 -17.71 -6.74
N CYS A 432 11.11 -19.01 -6.54
CA CYS A 432 11.93 -20.05 -7.15
C CYS A 432 11.42 -20.51 -8.52
N ALA A 433 10.12 -20.34 -8.80
CA ALA A 433 9.53 -20.69 -10.08
C ALA A 433 10.03 -19.74 -11.18
N ASN A 434 10.22 -20.24 -12.40
CA ASN A 434 10.52 -19.36 -13.52
C ASN A 434 9.21 -18.83 -14.13
N TYR A 435 9.27 -17.79 -14.97
CA TYR A 435 8.07 -17.16 -15.52
C TYR A 435 7.22 -18.08 -16.42
N LEU A 436 7.81 -19.09 -17.08
CA LEU A 436 7.09 -20.06 -17.93
C LEU A 436 6.23 -21.01 -17.10
N ASP A 437 6.66 -21.31 -15.87
CA ASP A 437 5.93 -22.17 -14.96
C ASP A 437 4.56 -21.57 -14.59
N TYR A 438 4.46 -20.24 -14.51
CA TYR A 438 3.19 -19.53 -14.31
C TYR A 438 2.24 -19.69 -15.50
N GLY A 439 2.76 -19.75 -16.74
CA GLY A 439 1.97 -20.09 -17.92
C GLY A 439 1.39 -21.50 -17.84
N VAL A 440 2.20 -22.47 -17.44
CA VAL A 440 1.77 -23.88 -17.27
C VAL A 440 0.67 -24.01 -16.22
N ILE A 441 0.85 -23.34 -15.09
CA ILE A 441 -0.12 -23.36 -13.98
C ILE A 441 -1.42 -22.65 -14.35
N ALA A 442 -1.35 -21.47 -14.98
CA ALA A 442 -2.54 -20.77 -15.45
C ALA A 442 -3.35 -21.61 -16.44
N HIS A 443 -2.67 -22.26 -17.39
CA HIS A 443 -3.31 -23.17 -18.34
C HIS A 443 -3.98 -24.36 -17.64
N TRP A 444 -3.27 -25.02 -16.73
CA TRP A 444 -3.81 -26.16 -15.99
C TRP A 444 -5.01 -25.79 -15.12
N LEU A 445 -4.97 -24.67 -14.41
CA LEU A 445 -6.11 -24.17 -13.64
C LEU A 445 -7.31 -23.89 -14.56
N ARG A 446 -7.10 -23.30 -15.74
CA ARG A 446 -8.18 -23.03 -16.71
C ARG A 446 -8.84 -24.31 -17.22
N GLN A 447 -8.09 -25.41 -17.36
CA GLN A 447 -8.67 -26.71 -17.73
C GLN A 447 -9.68 -27.23 -16.69
N HIS A 448 -9.47 -26.93 -15.40
CA HIS A 448 -10.36 -27.32 -14.30
C HIS A 448 -11.49 -26.32 -14.04
N PHE A 449 -11.24 -25.03 -14.27
CA PHE A 449 -12.16 -23.93 -14.03
C PHE A 449 -12.46 -23.18 -15.35
N ARG A 450 -13.19 -23.85 -16.25
CA ARG A 450 -13.34 -23.47 -17.67
C ARG A 450 -14.26 -22.30 -17.97
N VAL A 451 -15.20 -22.00 -17.07
CA VAL A 451 -16.19 -20.94 -17.31
C VAL A 451 -15.55 -19.62 -16.88
N GLU A 452 -15.02 -18.86 -17.84
CA GLU A 452 -14.23 -17.63 -17.59
C GLU A 452 -15.04 -16.58 -16.83
N ASP A 453 -16.27 -16.29 -17.28
CA ASP A 453 -17.23 -15.38 -16.63
C ASP A 453 -17.60 -15.81 -15.20
N GLN A 454 -17.34 -17.08 -14.87
CA GLN A 454 -17.52 -17.61 -13.53
C GLN A 454 -16.17 -17.49 -12.81
N PHE A 455 -15.27 -18.44 -13.03
CA PHE A 455 -14.03 -18.55 -12.25
C PHE A 455 -12.89 -17.76 -12.87
N ARG A 456 -12.55 -16.64 -12.25
CA ARG A 456 -11.37 -15.87 -12.61
C ARG A 456 -10.10 -16.58 -12.16
N ILE A 457 -9.05 -16.54 -12.95
CA ILE A 457 -7.74 -17.09 -12.63
C ILE A 457 -6.74 -15.95 -12.49
N LEU A 458 -6.18 -15.79 -11.29
CA LEU A 458 -5.17 -14.76 -11.02
C LEU A 458 -3.87 -15.40 -10.55
N VAL A 459 -2.75 -14.75 -10.85
CA VAL A 459 -1.44 -15.18 -10.37
C VAL A 459 -0.79 -14.12 -9.50
N HIS A 460 -0.04 -14.57 -8.50
CA HIS A 460 0.82 -13.75 -7.67
C HIS A 460 2.23 -14.32 -7.70
N ALA A 461 3.19 -13.53 -8.18
CA ALA A 461 4.53 -14.01 -8.47
C ALA A 461 5.56 -13.27 -7.60
N HIS A 462 6.38 -14.02 -6.86
CA HIS A 462 7.48 -13.46 -6.07
C HIS A 462 8.78 -13.38 -6.86
N ALA A 463 9.63 -12.41 -6.53
CA ALA A 463 10.96 -12.26 -7.08
C ALA A 463 11.96 -13.01 -6.18
N GLY A 464 12.61 -14.03 -6.74
CA GLY A 464 13.69 -14.79 -6.10
C GLY A 464 14.79 -15.08 -7.11
N ASP A 465 15.61 -16.10 -6.85
CA ASP A 465 16.87 -16.33 -7.58
C ASP A 465 16.69 -16.57 -9.10
N ASN A 466 15.51 -16.99 -9.55
CA ASN A 466 15.26 -17.37 -10.95
C ASN A 466 13.97 -16.79 -11.56
N ASN A 467 13.12 -16.12 -10.79
CA ASN A 467 11.87 -15.60 -11.33
C ASN A 467 12.01 -14.19 -11.89
N THR A 468 11.41 -13.97 -13.06
CA THR A 468 11.09 -12.65 -13.60
C THR A 468 9.60 -12.40 -13.38
N GLN A 469 9.25 -12.01 -12.16
CA GLN A 469 7.87 -11.89 -11.66
C GLN A 469 6.93 -11.04 -12.54
N ASP A 470 7.46 -9.99 -13.17
CA ASP A 470 6.68 -9.17 -14.10
C ASP A 470 6.40 -9.92 -15.42
N ALA A 471 7.35 -10.71 -15.92
CA ALA A 471 7.15 -11.57 -17.08
C ALA A 471 6.22 -12.75 -16.77
N ALA A 472 6.28 -13.30 -15.55
CA ALA A 472 5.39 -14.36 -15.08
C ALA A 472 3.91 -13.95 -15.17
N SER A 473 3.62 -12.69 -14.83
CA SER A 473 2.28 -12.12 -14.93
C SER A 473 1.76 -12.09 -16.37
N VAL A 474 2.62 -11.69 -17.33
CA VAL A 474 2.26 -11.65 -18.77
C VAL A 474 2.11 -13.06 -19.34
N GLU A 475 3.01 -13.97 -18.99
CA GLU A 475 2.97 -15.37 -19.44
C GLU A 475 1.71 -16.08 -18.94
N ALA A 476 1.31 -15.85 -17.69
CA ALA A 476 0.08 -16.42 -17.14
C ALA A 476 -1.17 -15.99 -17.94
N VAL A 477 -1.31 -14.69 -18.27
CA VAL A 477 -2.49 -14.20 -19.01
C VAL A 477 -2.52 -14.63 -20.48
N LEU A 478 -1.34 -14.83 -21.08
CA LEU A 478 -1.23 -15.46 -22.41
C LEU A 478 -1.80 -16.89 -22.40
N HIS A 479 -1.77 -17.55 -21.25
CA HIS A 479 -2.06 -18.98 -21.11
C HIS A 479 -3.34 -19.32 -20.33
N GLY A 480 -4.18 -18.34 -20.00
CA GLY A 480 -5.51 -18.61 -19.45
C GLY A 480 -5.89 -17.82 -18.20
N ALA A 481 -4.93 -17.10 -17.60
CA ALA A 481 -5.23 -16.20 -16.49
C ALA A 481 -5.98 -14.94 -16.97
N ASP A 482 -6.80 -14.37 -16.10
CA ASP A 482 -7.56 -13.14 -16.33
C ASP A 482 -6.81 -11.91 -15.81
N GLY A 483 -5.82 -12.11 -14.94
CA GLY A 483 -5.00 -11.03 -14.43
C GLY A 483 -4.12 -11.43 -13.26
N VAL A 484 -3.93 -10.50 -12.33
CA VAL A 484 -2.94 -10.63 -11.26
C VAL A 484 -3.52 -10.26 -9.90
N TRP A 485 -2.96 -10.89 -8.88
CA TRP A 485 -2.99 -10.39 -7.51
C TRP A 485 -1.62 -9.81 -7.21
N ALA A 486 -1.56 -8.50 -6.95
CA ALA A 486 -0.31 -7.73 -6.99
C ALA A 486 -0.44 -6.44 -6.19
N ALA A 487 0.69 -5.77 -5.94
CA ALA A 487 0.73 -4.42 -5.38
C ALA A 487 1.36 -3.43 -6.37
N VAL A 488 1.12 -2.13 -6.16
CA VAL A 488 1.64 -1.06 -7.02
C VAL A 488 3.17 -1.04 -7.04
N ILE A 489 3.81 -1.14 -5.87
CA ILE A 489 5.27 -1.19 -5.75
C ILE A 489 5.72 -2.66 -5.65
N PRO A 490 6.82 -3.07 -6.30
CA PRO A 490 7.30 -4.46 -6.26
C PRO A 490 8.07 -4.82 -5.00
N GLN A 491 8.44 -3.84 -4.16
CA GLN A 491 9.27 -4.07 -2.96
C GLN A 491 8.45 -4.70 -1.83
N ALA A 492 8.33 -6.02 -1.89
CA ALA A 492 7.82 -6.87 -0.81
C ALA A 492 8.70 -8.12 -0.66
N ALA A 493 8.19 -9.14 0.02
CA ALA A 493 8.77 -10.44 0.36
C ALA A 493 10.09 -10.81 -0.35
N GLN A 494 11.11 -11.14 0.42
CA GLN A 494 12.45 -11.52 -0.09
C GLN A 494 12.98 -10.49 -1.11
N GLY A 495 12.99 -10.84 -2.40
CA GLY A 495 13.45 -9.99 -3.51
C GLY A 495 12.37 -9.08 -4.12
N GLY A 496 11.09 -9.30 -3.80
CA GLY A 496 9.96 -8.55 -4.34
C GLY A 496 8.81 -9.43 -4.82
N HIS A 497 7.88 -8.82 -5.55
CA HIS A 497 6.78 -9.51 -6.21
C HIS A 497 6.33 -8.75 -7.46
N ASN A 498 5.42 -9.33 -8.24
CA ASN A 498 4.88 -8.72 -9.45
C ASN A 498 4.16 -7.41 -9.15
N SER A 499 4.45 -6.37 -9.94
CA SER A 499 3.83 -5.06 -9.77
C SER A 499 2.55 -4.94 -10.61
N SER A 500 1.45 -4.50 -9.99
CA SER A 500 0.20 -4.18 -10.69
C SER A 500 0.42 -3.07 -11.72
N LEU A 501 1.26 -2.08 -11.38
CA LEU A 501 1.61 -0.98 -12.27
C LEU A 501 2.43 -1.47 -13.48
N VAL A 502 3.41 -2.36 -13.28
CA VAL A 502 4.22 -2.92 -14.39
C VAL A 502 3.37 -3.85 -15.25
N PHE A 503 2.49 -4.66 -14.65
CA PHE A 503 1.54 -5.49 -15.40
C PHE A 503 0.60 -4.64 -16.26
N LEU A 504 0.04 -3.57 -15.71
CA LEU A 504 -0.83 -2.66 -16.47
C LEU A 504 -0.07 -1.89 -17.56
N ASP A 505 1.19 -1.46 -17.35
CA ASP A 505 2.04 -0.92 -18.45
C ASP A 505 2.21 -1.98 -19.54
N ASN A 506 2.53 -3.23 -19.19
CA ASN A 506 2.68 -4.29 -20.20
C ASN A 506 1.39 -4.52 -21.00
N MET A 507 0.23 -4.56 -20.34
CA MET A 507 -1.06 -4.67 -21.05
C MET A 507 -1.31 -3.46 -21.95
N LEU A 508 -1.01 -2.25 -21.47
CA LEU A 508 -1.11 -1.02 -22.25
C LEU A 508 -0.22 -1.08 -23.49
N GLN A 509 1.07 -1.43 -23.34
CA GLN A 509 2.03 -1.59 -24.44
C GLN A 509 1.59 -2.62 -25.48
N LEU A 510 0.73 -3.57 -25.10
CA LEU A 510 0.18 -4.60 -25.95
C LEU A 510 -1.17 -4.20 -26.60
N GLY A 511 -1.56 -2.92 -26.49
CA GLY A 511 -2.73 -2.36 -27.16
C GLY A 511 -4.04 -2.64 -26.43
N ASN A 512 -4.00 -2.82 -25.11
CA ASN A 512 -5.20 -3.05 -24.31
C ASN A 512 -5.85 -1.74 -23.88
N GLN A 513 -6.99 -1.40 -24.48
CA GLN A 513 -7.73 -0.16 -24.19
C GLN A 513 -8.42 -0.17 -22.82
N HIS A 514 -8.80 -1.35 -22.32
CA HIS A 514 -9.46 -1.49 -21.03
C HIS A 514 -8.60 -0.96 -19.88
N VAL A 515 -7.27 -1.02 -20.02
CA VAL A 515 -6.33 -0.42 -19.05
C VAL A 515 -6.61 1.08 -18.84
N LEU A 516 -6.84 1.83 -19.92
CA LEU A 516 -7.07 3.28 -19.84
C LEU A 516 -8.50 3.62 -19.41
N ASP A 517 -9.44 2.75 -19.74
CA ASP A 517 -10.86 2.93 -19.42
C ASP A 517 -11.12 2.70 -17.92
N ASP A 518 -10.38 1.76 -17.32
CA ASP A 518 -10.65 1.26 -15.98
C ASP A 518 -9.66 1.80 -14.92
N PHE A 519 -8.41 2.15 -15.31
CA PHE A 519 -7.36 2.56 -14.37
C PHE A 519 -6.80 3.95 -14.67
N TRP A 520 -6.64 4.78 -13.63
CA TRP A 520 -6.07 6.12 -13.75
C TRP A 520 -4.55 6.11 -13.65
N LEU A 521 -3.91 5.58 -14.70
CA LEU A 521 -2.47 5.42 -14.75
C LEU A 521 -1.68 6.72 -14.94
N HIS A 522 -2.32 7.82 -15.35
CA HIS A 522 -1.60 9.05 -15.67
C HIS A 522 -0.96 9.76 -14.46
N GLN A 523 -1.26 9.30 -13.24
CA GLN A 523 -0.67 9.76 -11.98
C GLN A 523 0.13 8.66 -11.28
N ALA A 524 0.18 7.46 -11.87
CA ALA A 524 0.65 6.26 -11.19
C ALA A 524 2.10 6.36 -10.70
N ALA A 525 2.95 7.16 -11.35
CA ALA A 525 4.31 7.34 -10.90
C ALA A 525 4.38 8.01 -9.51
N GLN A 526 3.61 9.07 -9.27
CA GLN A 526 3.58 9.71 -7.95
C GLN A 526 2.84 8.84 -6.93
N SER A 527 1.77 8.16 -7.34
CA SER A 527 1.07 7.21 -6.47
C SER A 527 2.01 6.12 -5.97
N ALA A 528 2.82 5.51 -6.86
CA ALA A 528 3.83 4.53 -6.49
C ALA A 528 4.90 5.10 -5.54
N ARG A 529 5.36 6.34 -5.79
CA ARG A 529 6.32 7.03 -4.90
C ARG A 529 5.72 7.26 -3.52
N HIS A 530 4.49 7.73 -3.39
CA HIS A 530 3.83 7.91 -2.11
C HIS A 530 3.63 6.58 -1.38
N CYS A 531 3.22 5.52 -2.08
CA CYS A 531 3.21 4.17 -1.52
C CYS A 531 4.59 3.76 -1.01
N TYR A 532 5.67 4.04 -1.76
CA TYR A 532 7.03 3.75 -1.30
C TYR A 532 7.43 4.59 -0.08
N TYR A 533 7.11 5.89 -0.05
CA TYR A 533 7.41 6.77 1.08
C TYR A 533 6.73 6.28 2.36
N LEU A 534 5.44 5.95 2.27
CA LEU A 534 4.67 5.37 3.36
C LEU A 534 5.33 4.07 3.87
N ASN A 535 5.70 3.16 2.97
CA ASN A 535 6.24 1.86 3.36
C ASN A 535 7.65 1.96 3.95
N PHE A 536 8.59 2.67 3.31
CA PHE A 536 10.02 2.66 3.65
C PHE A 536 10.50 3.90 4.42
N ASN A 537 9.57 4.77 4.83
CA ASN A 537 9.85 5.96 5.64
C ASN A 537 10.97 6.82 5.05
N THR A 538 10.93 7.11 3.74
CA THR A 538 12.00 7.82 3.02
C THR A 538 11.50 8.48 1.74
N TYR A 539 12.17 9.54 1.27
CA TYR A 539 12.01 10.09 -0.08
C TYR A 539 13.05 9.56 -1.09
N ASP A 540 14.01 8.74 -0.62
CA ASP A 540 15.04 8.14 -1.45
C ASP A 540 14.51 6.88 -2.14
N ILE A 541 13.84 7.04 -3.28
CA ILE A 541 13.35 5.93 -4.10
C ILE A 541 14.49 5.28 -4.91
N PRO A 542 14.41 3.98 -5.25
CA PRO A 542 15.34 3.37 -6.16
C PRO A 542 15.22 4.01 -7.54
N GLU A 543 16.37 4.41 -8.09
CA GLU A 543 16.46 5.22 -9.29
C GLU A 543 16.01 4.48 -10.56
N ASP A 544 16.11 3.15 -10.54
CA ASP A 544 15.92 2.20 -11.63
C ASP A 544 14.56 1.47 -11.59
N CYS A 545 13.68 1.82 -10.65
CA CYS A 545 12.32 1.28 -10.65
C CYS A 545 11.61 1.59 -11.97
N PRO A 546 11.07 0.58 -12.69
CA PRO A 546 10.33 0.81 -13.93
C PRO A 546 9.18 1.80 -13.70
N ILE A 547 8.94 2.67 -14.67
CA ILE A 547 7.86 3.69 -14.68
C ILE A 547 8.08 4.86 -13.71
N TRP A 548 8.39 4.60 -12.43
CA TRP A 548 8.34 5.62 -11.37
C TRP A 548 9.69 6.02 -10.77
N GLY A 549 10.78 5.29 -11.08
CA GLY A 549 12.15 5.68 -10.73
C GLY A 549 12.62 6.93 -11.50
N ARG A 550 13.55 7.71 -10.93
CA ARG A 550 13.93 9.00 -11.55
C ARG A 550 14.74 8.85 -12.83
N ARG A 551 15.45 7.73 -13.05
CA ARG A 551 16.23 7.49 -14.28
C ARG A 551 15.38 7.09 -15.47
N VAL A 552 14.14 6.63 -15.27
CA VAL A 552 13.28 6.10 -16.35
C VAL A 552 13.06 7.12 -17.48
N ASN A 553 13.03 8.40 -17.14
CA ASN A 553 12.79 9.51 -18.06
C ASN A 553 14.05 10.35 -18.37
N GLN A 554 15.21 9.98 -17.82
CA GLN A 554 16.46 10.70 -18.08
C GLN A 554 17.03 10.30 -19.45
N LEU A 555 17.12 11.27 -20.35
CA LEU A 555 17.75 11.09 -21.66
C LEU A 555 19.27 11.29 -21.53
N LEU A 556 20.04 10.19 -21.56
CA LEU A 556 21.50 10.26 -21.52
C LEU A 556 22.10 10.71 -22.86
N HIS A 557 21.47 10.30 -23.97
CA HIS A 557 21.88 10.64 -25.33
C HIS A 557 20.66 10.54 -26.25
N THR A 558 20.58 11.38 -27.29
CA THR A 558 19.42 11.41 -28.22
C THR A 558 19.17 10.08 -28.92
N ALA A 559 20.23 9.29 -29.16
CA ALA A 559 20.15 7.93 -29.70
C ALA A 559 19.39 6.94 -28.79
N PHE A 560 19.24 7.25 -27.50
CA PHE A 560 18.47 6.44 -26.54
C PHE A 560 17.08 7.02 -26.26
N SER A 561 16.65 8.03 -27.02
CA SER A 561 15.34 8.63 -26.83
C SER A 561 14.25 7.63 -27.16
N LYS A 562 13.41 7.35 -26.17
CA LYS A 562 12.20 6.52 -26.35
C LYS A 562 11.06 7.30 -27.00
N VAL A 563 11.15 8.63 -27.04
CA VAL A 563 10.06 9.54 -27.48
C VAL A 563 10.32 10.16 -28.85
N SER A 564 11.56 10.12 -29.34
CA SER A 564 11.99 10.69 -30.62
C SER A 564 13.00 9.77 -31.29
N GLY A 565 13.00 9.65 -32.61
CA GLY A 565 13.90 8.75 -33.33
C GLY A 565 13.12 7.71 -34.15
N GLU A 566 13.66 6.50 -34.23
CA GLU A 566 13.04 5.38 -34.94
C GLU A 566 11.62 5.11 -34.42
N GLU A 567 10.71 4.72 -35.32
CA GLU A 567 9.30 4.49 -34.98
C GLU A 567 9.07 3.18 -34.22
N TRP A 568 10.00 2.23 -34.33
CA TRP A 568 9.91 0.92 -33.66
C TRP A 568 9.78 1.09 -32.14
N ARG A 569 8.61 0.71 -31.59
CA ARG A 569 8.29 0.78 -30.15
C ARG A 569 8.55 2.12 -29.47
N LYS A 570 8.42 3.21 -30.22
CA LYS A 570 8.50 4.58 -29.70
C LYS A 570 7.39 4.83 -28.67
N ARG A 571 7.76 5.15 -27.43
CA ARG A 571 6.81 5.56 -26.36
C ARG A 571 6.49 7.04 -26.53
N ARG A 572 5.21 7.43 -26.52
CA ARG A 572 4.85 8.85 -26.53
C ARG A 572 4.84 9.44 -25.13
N GLY A 573 5.88 10.21 -24.81
CA GLY A 573 5.92 11.06 -23.62
C GLY A 573 5.94 10.32 -22.27
N ASN A 574 5.79 11.11 -21.19
CA ASN A 574 5.70 10.64 -19.82
C ASN A 574 4.23 10.53 -19.40
N TYR A 575 3.55 9.45 -19.81
CA TYR A 575 2.12 9.25 -19.53
C TYR A 575 1.82 9.11 -18.03
N TYR A 576 2.70 8.47 -17.27
CA TYR A 576 2.43 8.06 -15.89
C TYR A 576 2.56 9.15 -14.83
N ASP A 577 2.89 10.39 -15.23
CA ASP A 577 3.25 11.48 -14.32
C ASP A 577 2.78 12.83 -14.87
N VAL A 578 1.49 12.90 -15.20
CA VAL A 578 0.81 14.04 -15.84
C VAL A 578 0.05 14.85 -14.80
N TRP A 579 0.48 16.11 -14.62
CA TRP A 579 -0.03 17.01 -13.59
C TRP A 579 -0.13 18.44 -14.12
N ARG A 580 -1.01 19.25 -13.51
CA ARG A 580 -0.95 20.70 -13.76
C ARG A 580 0.41 21.25 -13.32
N PRO A 581 0.97 22.25 -14.00
CA PRO A 581 2.29 22.78 -13.68
C PRO A 581 2.44 23.29 -12.24
N ASP A 582 1.40 23.88 -11.65
CA ASP A 582 1.37 24.36 -10.27
C ASP A 582 1.47 23.21 -9.26
N LEU A 583 0.64 22.16 -9.43
CA LEU A 583 0.68 20.97 -8.60
C LEU A 583 2.01 20.23 -8.76
N ARG A 584 2.49 20.09 -10.00
CA ARG A 584 3.80 19.48 -10.27
C ARG A 584 4.92 20.21 -9.56
N ALA A 585 4.95 21.54 -9.69
CA ALA A 585 5.93 22.37 -9.00
C ALA A 585 5.79 22.25 -7.48
N SER A 586 4.59 22.05 -6.95
CA SER A 586 4.38 21.80 -5.52
C SER A 586 5.08 20.50 -5.09
N PHE A 587 4.90 19.39 -5.82
CA PHE A 587 5.52 18.11 -5.49
C PHE A 587 7.04 18.13 -5.66
N ASP A 588 7.55 18.63 -6.80
CA ASP A 588 8.98 18.61 -7.12
C ASP A 588 9.78 19.51 -6.16
N ASN A 589 9.29 20.74 -5.88
CA ASN A 589 9.97 21.64 -4.95
C ASN A 589 9.97 21.08 -3.53
N GLU A 590 8.89 20.42 -3.15
CA GLU A 590 8.73 19.84 -1.84
C GLU A 590 9.59 18.60 -1.64
N GLU A 591 9.63 17.69 -2.61
CA GLU A 591 10.48 16.51 -2.60
C GLU A 591 11.95 16.95 -2.54
N TYR A 592 12.35 17.89 -3.41
CA TYR A 592 13.72 18.41 -3.44
C TYR A 592 14.14 19.10 -2.14
N LYS A 593 13.31 20.01 -1.61
CA LYS A 593 13.59 20.69 -0.33
C LYS A 593 13.75 19.68 0.82
N LYS A 594 13.00 18.59 0.79
CA LYS A 594 13.06 17.54 1.82
C LYS A 594 14.27 16.65 1.70
N LEU A 595 14.62 16.19 0.50
CA LEU A 595 15.87 15.46 0.25
C LEU A 595 17.08 16.26 0.75
N CYS A 596 17.00 17.58 0.63
CA CYS A 596 18.03 18.50 1.10
C CYS A 596 17.84 18.96 2.57
N GLY A 597 16.71 18.61 3.20
CA GLY A 597 16.31 19.02 4.54
C GLY A 597 17.18 18.37 5.62
N LYS A 598 17.33 19.07 6.75
CA LYS A 598 18.15 18.60 7.87
C LYS A 598 17.68 17.23 8.40
N LEU A 599 16.38 17.06 8.58
CA LEU A 599 15.78 15.82 9.09
C LEU A 599 16.04 14.63 8.16
N HIS A 600 15.86 14.80 6.85
CA HIS A 600 16.13 13.73 5.87
C HIS A 600 17.60 13.35 5.86
N LYS A 601 18.50 14.33 5.90
CA LYS A 601 19.96 14.08 6.00
C LYS A 601 20.32 13.34 7.29
N GLU A 602 19.69 13.69 8.41
CA GLU A 602 19.88 13.03 9.70
C GLU A 602 19.44 11.56 9.63
N VAL A 603 18.21 11.30 9.17
CA VAL A 603 17.68 9.94 9.00
C VAL A 603 18.54 9.13 8.02
N ARG A 604 18.92 9.73 6.89
CA ARG A 604 19.79 9.07 5.89
C ARG A 604 21.17 8.77 6.44
N GLN A 605 21.76 9.68 7.20
CA GLN A 605 23.06 9.48 7.83
C GLN A 605 23.01 8.29 8.80
N VAL A 606 22.02 8.29 9.70
CA VAL A 606 21.77 7.19 10.65
C VAL A 606 21.65 5.85 9.92
N ARG A 607 20.92 5.81 8.80
CA ARG A 607 20.75 4.58 8.01
C ARG A 607 22.02 4.14 7.28
N ASN A 608 22.76 5.08 6.69
CA ASN A 608 24.02 4.77 6.01
C ASN A 608 25.06 4.21 6.98
N ASP A 609 25.16 4.77 8.19
CA ASP A 609 26.08 4.31 9.23
C ASP A 609 25.73 2.89 9.70
N ASN A 610 24.46 2.50 9.56
CA ASN A 610 23.91 1.20 9.95
C ASN A 610 23.74 0.20 8.79
N CYS A 611 24.18 0.53 7.57
CA CYS A 611 24.21 -0.40 6.42
C CYS A 611 25.31 -1.46 6.60
N VAL A 612 25.14 -2.33 7.61
CA VAL A 612 25.90 -3.57 7.74
C VAL A 612 25.28 -4.58 6.79
N THR A 613 26.11 -5.40 6.14
CA THR A 613 25.66 -6.59 5.42
C THR A 613 24.92 -7.51 6.39
N ALA A 614 23.60 -7.48 6.37
CA ALA A 614 22.72 -8.28 7.22
C ALA A 614 22.23 -9.49 6.44
N ASN A 615 22.24 -10.68 7.05
CA ASN A 615 21.60 -11.87 6.45
C ASN A 615 20.14 -11.98 6.87
N TYR A 616 19.76 -11.34 7.99
CA TYR A 616 18.39 -11.31 8.48
C TYR A 616 17.84 -9.88 8.46
N ARG A 617 16.55 -9.78 8.13
CA ARG A 617 15.81 -8.52 8.15
C ARG A 617 14.55 -8.70 8.96
N ILE A 618 14.29 -7.78 9.89
CA ILE A 618 13.01 -7.71 10.58
C ILE A 618 12.02 -6.94 9.71
N SER A 619 10.92 -7.61 9.34
CA SER A 619 9.69 -7.04 8.81
C SER A 619 8.61 -7.22 9.88
N PRO A 620 8.38 -6.23 10.75
CA PRO A 620 7.74 -6.43 12.06
C PRO A 620 6.40 -7.16 12.05
N LEU A 621 5.59 -6.89 11.02
CA LEU A 621 4.26 -7.47 10.88
C LEU A 621 4.34 -8.98 10.59
N VAL A 622 5.35 -9.44 9.86
CA VAL A 622 5.41 -10.81 9.33
C VAL A 622 6.64 -11.62 9.74
N SER A 623 7.68 -11.03 10.31
CA SER A 623 8.83 -11.79 10.81
C SER A 623 8.47 -12.57 12.07
N ASP A 624 8.95 -13.81 12.16
CA ASP A 624 8.79 -14.67 13.34
C ASP A 624 9.79 -14.32 14.42
N VAL A 625 9.49 -14.80 15.62
CA VAL A 625 10.40 -14.76 16.77
C VAL A 625 11.80 -15.25 16.41
N GLU A 626 11.94 -16.22 15.49
CA GLU A 626 13.24 -16.74 15.08
C GLU A 626 14.03 -15.76 14.20
N THR A 627 13.42 -15.12 13.20
CA THR A 627 14.05 -14.05 12.42
C THR A 627 14.45 -12.88 13.32
N TRP A 628 13.59 -12.50 14.28
CA TRP A 628 13.93 -11.49 15.29
C TRP A 628 15.14 -11.93 16.13
N ARG A 629 15.17 -13.19 16.59
CA ARG A 629 16.31 -13.76 17.33
C ARG A 629 17.58 -13.71 16.50
N LEU A 630 17.55 -14.19 15.26
CA LEU A 630 18.70 -14.24 14.36
C LEU A 630 19.21 -12.85 14.00
N ARG A 631 18.32 -11.88 13.80
CA ARG A 631 18.73 -10.48 13.58
C ARG A 631 19.40 -9.88 14.82
N MET A 632 18.84 -10.12 16.01
CA MET A 632 19.48 -9.70 17.26
C MET A 632 20.80 -10.44 17.50
N ASP A 633 20.94 -11.68 17.01
CA ASP A 633 22.17 -12.47 17.02
C ASP A 633 23.28 -11.76 16.23
N GLU A 634 22.98 -11.32 15.01
CA GLU A 634 23.93 -10.60 14.14
C GLU A 634 24.43 -9.29 14.75
N LEU A 635 23.62 -8.66 15.60
CA LEU A 635 23.91 -7.39 16.26
C LEU A 635 24.54 -7.56 17.66
N GLN A 636 24.76 -8.80 18.12
CA GLN A 636 25.00 -9.21 19.50
C GLN A 636 26.01 -8.41 20.32
N ALA A 637 27.10 -7.93 19.71
CA ALA A 637 28.22 -7.35 20.45
C ALA A 637 27.82 -6.20 21.39
N ASP A 638 26.71 -5.50 21.08
CA ASP A 638 26.25 -4.32 21.81
C ASP A 638 24.83 -4.44 22.42
N LEU A 639 24.08 -5.51 22.11
CA LEU A 639 22.67 -5.65 22.54
C LEU A 639 22.53 -6.27 23.93
N LEU A 640 23.31 -7.30 24.25
CA LEU A 640 23.16 -8.13 25.44
C LEU A 640 24.30 -7.91 26.44
N GLU A 641 23.98 -7.98 27.73
CA GLU A 641 24.99 -8.06 28.79
C GLU A 641 25.62 -9.47 28.85
N ARG A 642 26.85 -9.60 29.38
CA ARG A 642 27.63 -10.85 29.39
C ARG A 642 26.92 -12.10 29.95
N ARG A 643 25.86 -11.94 30.74
CA ARG A 643 25.12 -13.04 31.39
C ARG A 643 23.74 -13.29 30.78
N GLU A 644 23.32 -12.47 29.84
CA GLU A 644 21.99 -12.55 29.23
C GLU A 644 21.99 -13.58 28.11
N ARG A 645 20.87 -14.31 27.97
CA ARG A 645 20.68 -15.25 26.87
C ARG A 645 19.82 -14.60 25.80
N LEU A 646 20.28 -14.68 24.55
CA LEU A 646 19.56 -14.10 23.43
C LEU A 646 18.12 -14.63 23.30
N GLY A 647 17.88 -15.91 23.58
CA GLY A 647 16.56 -16.52 23.49
C GLY A 647 15.50 -15.91 24.42
N ASP A 648 15.90 -15.12 25.42
CA ASP A 648 14.97 -14.59 26.41
C ASP A 648 14.18 -13.37 25.90
N PHE A 649 14.67 -12.63 24.91
CA PHE A 649 14.15 -11.30 24.54
C PHE A 649 13.24 -11.21 23.30
N PRO A 650 13.41 -12.01 22.23
CA PRO A 650 12.79 -11.77 20.93
C PRO A 650 11.26 -11.65 20.97
N HIS A 651 10.59 -12.45 21.80
CA HIS A 651 9.14 -12.41 21.95
C HIS A 651 8.66 -11.05 22.50
N ASP A 652 9.23 -10.60 23.62
CA ASP A 652 8.82 -9.36 24.28
C ASP A 652 9.20 -8.12 23.45
N VAL A 653 10.38 -8.14 22.82
CA VAL A 653 10.83 -7.08 21.89
C VAL A 653 9.87 -6.95 20.71
N ARG A 654 9.42 -8.07 20.15
CA ARG A 654 8.42 -8.10 19.09
C ARG A 654 7.07 -7.54 19.55
N CYS A 655 6.62 -7.87 20.76
CA CYS A 655 5.39 -7.31 21.32
C CYS A 655 5.46 -5.77 21.44
N LEU A 656 6.62 -5.24 21.85
CA LEU A 656 6.85 -3.78 21.86
C LEU A 656 6.79 -3.18 20.45
N GLY A 657 7.32 -3.88 19.44
CA GLY A 657 7.21 -3.49 18.03
C GLY A 657 5.75 -3.33 17.57
N PHE A 658 4.90 -4.32 17.88
CA PHE A 658 3.45 -4.23 17.60
C PHE A 658 2.78 -3.08 18.34
N ALA A 659 3.13 -2.85 19.60
CA ALA A 659 2.58 -1.75 20.37
C ALA A 659 2.92 -0.40 19.71
N LEU A 660 4.16 -0.19 19.25
CA LEU A 660 4.56 1.01 18.53
C LEU A 660 3.76 1.20 17.23
N MET A 661 3.62 0.14 16.43
CA MET A 661 2.85 0.16 15.18
C MET A 661 1.36 0.52 15.41
N ASN A 662 0.73 -0.10 16.40
CA ASN A 662 -0.66 0.19 16.80
C ASN A 662 -0.83 1.61 17.37
N ALA A 663 0.24 2.19 17.92
CA ALA A 663 0.25 3.56 18.43
C ALA A 663 0.55 4.61 17.34
N ASN A 664 0.65 4.21 16.07
CA ASN A 664 1.06 5.05 14.96
C ASN A 664 2.47 5.66 15.13
N ILE A 665 3.36 4.98 15.87
CA ILE A 665 4.74 5.40 16.09
C ILE A 665 5.66 4.59 15.18
N ARG A 666 6.41 5.26 14.29
CA ARG A 666 7.32 4.61 13.35
C ARG A 666 8.75 4.55 13.90
N ALA A 667 9.30 3.34 13.90
CA ALA A 667 10.67 3.07 14.32
C ALA A 667 11.29 2.01 13.39
N ASN A 668 12.58 2.11 13.08
CA ASN A 668 13.29 1.11 12.30
C ASN A 668 13.61 -0.12 13.16
N LEU A 669 12.78 -1.14 13.13
CA LEU A 669 12.93 -2.34 13.97
C LEU A 669 14.02 -3.30 13.50
N ASP A 670 14.70 -2.97 12.40
CA ASP A 670 15.90 -3.67 11.94
C ASP A 670 17.21 -2.98 12.38
N GLU A 671 17.10 -1.79 12.99
CA GLU A 671 18.23 -0.98 13.41
C GLU A 671 18.77 -1.37 14.78
N ARG A 672 20.10 -1.37 14.93
CA ARG A 672 20.81 -1.67 16.19
C ARG A 672 20.31 -0.84 17.37
N ASP A 673 20.29 0.48 17.24
CA ASP A 673 19.96 1.38 18.35
C ASP A 673 18.50 1.24 18.80
N THR A 674 17.60 1.08 17.83
CA THR A 674 16.18 0.80 18.09
C THR A 674 16.02 -0.54 18.83
N LEU A 675 16.64 -1.63 18.34
CA LEU A 675 16.58 -2.94 19.00
C LEU A 675 17.21 -2.91 20.40
N LYS A 676 18.33 -2.22 20.58
CA LYS A 676 18.96 -2.03 21.89
C LYS A 676 18.01 -1.37 22.87
N GLN A 677 17.35 -0.28 22.46
CA GLN A 677 16.39 0.42 23.29
C GLN A 677 15.22 -0.49 23.70
N LEU A 678 14.71 -1.32 22.78
CA LEU A 678 13.65 -2.27 23.09
C LEU A 678 14.11 -3.37 24.06
N VAL A 679 15.31 -3.92 23.87
CA VAL A 679 15.93 -4.89 24.79
C VAL A 679 16.09 -4.28 26.19
N ASP A 680 16.55 -3.03 26.29
CA ASP A 680 16.71 -2.33 27.57
C ASP A 680 15.36 -2.12 28.30
N ILE A 681 14.28 -1.88 27.56
CA ILE A 681 12.91 -1.81 28.10
C ILE A 681 12.48 -3.18 28.65
N VAL A 682 12.66 -4.25 27.87
CA VAL A 682 12.35 -5.63 28.29
C VAL A 682 13.16 -6.01 29.52
N ARG A 683 14.46 -5.71 29.56
CA ARG A 683 15.34 -5.95 30.71
C ARG A 683 14.79 -5.28 31.98
N ARG A 684 14.46 -3.99 31.92
CA ARG A 684 13.90 -3.24 33.06
C ARG A 684 12.57 -3.84 33.54
N LYS A 685 11.70 -4.29 32.63
CA LYS A 685 10.41 -4.91 32.98
C LYS A 685 10.58 -6.29 33.62
N LYS A 686 11.50 -7.12 33.12
CA LYS A 686 11.82 -8.42 33.71
C LYS A 686 12.38 -8.29 35.12
N LEU A 687 13.22 -7.29 35.38
CA LEU A 687 13.71 -7.00 36.73
C LEU A 687 12.58 -6.65 37.71
N GLN A 688 11.49 -6.05 37.22
CA GLN A 688 10.29 -5.74 37.99
C GLN A 688 9.28 -6.89 38.09
N ARG A 689 9.59 -8.06 37.49
CA ARG A 689 8.68 -9.21 37.37
C ARG A 689 7.36 -8.86 36.67
N ALA A 690 7.36 -7.84 35.81
CA ALA A 690 6.21 -7.52 34.98
C ALA A 690 6.15 -8.50 33.81
N THR A 691 4.97 -9.08 33.56
CA THR A 691 4.73 -9.93 32.40
C THR A 691 4.36 -9.06 31.21
N PHE A 692 4.91 -9.39 30.03
CA PHE A 692 4.37 -8.89 28.78
C PHE A 692 3.13 -9.73 28.43
N PRO A 693 2.03 -9.11 28.00
CA PRO A 693 0.89 -9.84 27.49
C PRO A 693 1.34 -10.64 26.27
N GLU A 694 0.85 -11.88 26.15
CA GLU A 694 1.11 -12.69 24.97
C GLU A 694 0.40 -12.05 23.78
N VAL A 695 1.18 -11.45 22.86
CA VAL A 695 0.69 -11.29 21.49
C VAL A 695 0.68 -12.70 20.92
N ALA A 696 -0.50 -13.33 20.87
CA ALA A 696 -0.66 -14.69 20.35
C ALA A 696 0.16 -14.80 19.06
N ALA A 697 1.16 -15.67 19.08
CA ALA A 697 2.20 -15.65 18.08
C ALA A 697 1.59 -15.67 16.68
N TYR A 698 2.09 -14.83 15.78
CA TYR A 698 2.01 -15.13 14.35
C TYR A 698 2.82 -16.42 14.12
N GLU A 699 2.19 -17.56 14.36
CA GLU A 699 2.79 -18.88 14.15
C GLU A 699 3.22 -19.00 12.68
N LYS A 700 2.52 -18.31 11.77
CA LYS A 700 2.76 -18.17 10.32
C LYS A 700 4.19 -17.82 9.89
N ALA A 701 5.02 -17.22 10.75
CA ALA A 701 6.37 -16.86 10.33
C ALA A 701 7.45 -17.91 10.59
N LYS A 702 7.30 -18.78 11.61
CA LYS A 702 8.15 -19.98 11.78
C LYS A 702 8.10 -20.92 10.57
N GLN A 703 7.13 -20.65 9.69
CA GLN A 703 6.60 -21.55 8.71
C GLN A 703 7.10 -21.22 7.30
N HIS A 704 7.73 -20.05 7.10
CA HIS A 704 8.33 -19.61 5.84
C HIS A 704 9.78 -20.09 5.65
N GLN A 705 10.48 -20.49 6.71
CA GLN A 705 11.92 -20.78 6.65
C GLN A 705 12.28 -22.25 6.37
N GLY A 706 11.29 -23.12 6.10
CA GLY A 706 11.55 -24.47 5.59
C GLY A 706 12.61 -25.23 6.39
N ASP A 707 12.51 -25.25 7.71
CA ASP A 707 13.47 -25.98 8.54
C ASP A 707 13.24 -27.49 8.40
N GLU A 708 13.85 -28.09 7.37
CA GLU A 708 14.12 -29.53 7.29
C GLU A 708 15.36 -29.91 8.13
N ARG A 709 15.71 -29.16 9.17
CA ARG A 709 16.66 -29.63 10.20
C ARG A 709 15.96 -30.56 11.20
N MET A 710 15.40 -31.63 10.68
CA MET A 710 15.14 -32.86 11.45
C MET A 710 15.70 -34.06 10.67
N ALA A 711 17.03 -34.18 10.68
CA ALA A 711 17.77 -35.43 10.59
C ALA A 711 19.16 -35.23 11.23
#